data_AF-C5XYT7-F1
#
_entry.id   AF-C5XYT7-F1
#
_cell.length_a   1.000
_cell.length_b   1.000
_cell.length_c   1.000
_cell.angle_alpha   90.00
_cell.angle_beta   90.00
_cell.angle_gamma   90.00
#
_symmetry.space_group_name_H-M   'P 1'
#
loop_
_entity.id
_entity.type
_entity.pdbx_description
1 polymer ?
#
loop_
_entity_poly.entity_id
_entity_poly.type
_entity_poly.pdbx_seq_one_letter_code
_entity_poly.pdbx_strand_id
1 'polypeptide(L)'
;MSAAISSSSSAFLLLIASSSPRRRRGRVGAALRSYGYSGAELRLHWARRAPSRDAAAVVVRAAAAPAGGEEGEEAAAAGMSSSSKGVAVQGSKAKAVDSTSPPKPVTSATKQSPSAANQNGTVGSSSASKSATPVSELKAETSAPVTKTETDASAKVEEPKPAVDDAKPVESIGVAEPVDAKVDVAAATDVEASAADDSEDKKPGPLAGPNVMNVVVVASECAPFCKTGGLGDVVGALPKALARRGHRVMVVIPRYGEYAEARDLGVRKRYRVAGQDSEVTYFHSYIDGVDFVFIEAPPFRHRHNNIYGGERLDILKRMILFCKAAVEVPWYAPCGGTVYGDGNLVFIANDWHTALLPVYLKAYYRDNGLMQYARSVLVIHNIAHQGRGPVDDFVNFDLPEHYIDHFKLYDNIGGDHSNVFAAGLKAADRVVTVSNGYLWELKTSEGGWGLHDIINQNDWKLQGIVNGIDMSEWNPAVDVHLHSDGYTNYTFETLDTGKRQCKAALQRQLGLQVRDDVPLIGFIGRLDGQKGVDLIGDAIHWIAGQDVQLVMLGTGRPDLEDMLRRCEAEHNDKVRAWVGFSVPLAHRITAGADVLLMPSRFEPCGLNQLYAMAYGTVPVVHAVGGLRDTVAPFDPFNDTGLGWTFDRAEANRMIDALHHCLNTYRNFKESWRGLQERGMAQDLSWDHAAVLYEDVLVKAKYQW
;
A
#
# COMPACT_ATOMS: atom_id res chain seq x y z
N MET A 1 -32.13 -22.54 9.57
CA MET A 1 -32.01 -23.70 8.66
C MET A 1 -30.53 -23.91 8.36
N SER A 2 -30.16 -25.07 7.82
CA SER A 2 -28.75 -25.48 7.72
C SER A 2 -28.02 -24.82 6.54
N ALA A 3 -26.72 -24.56 6.74
CA ALA A 3 -25.73 -24.52 5.68
C ALA A 3 -24.57 -25.43 6.11
N ALA A 4 -24.25 -26.45 5.32
CA ALA A 4 -23.14 -27.37 5.58
C ALA A 4 -22.09 -27.18 4.49
N ILE A 5 -20.89 -26.75 4.88
CA ILE A 5 -19.75 -26.61 3.97
C ILE A 5 -19.03 -27.96 3.89
N SER A 6 -18.78 -28.43 2.66
CA SER A 6 -18.22 -29.74 2.38
C SER A 6 -16.81 -29.64 1.79
N SER A 7 -15.79 -29.72 2.65
CA SER A 7 -14.42 -30.08 2.24
C SER A 7 -13.56 -30.49 3.45
N SER A 8 -12.64 -31.43 3.21
CA SER A 8 -11.51 -31.82 4.09
C SER A 8 -11.71 -31.87 5.61
N SER A 9 -12.05 -33.06 6.11
CA SER A 9 -11.44 -33.64 7.32
C SER A 9 -11.50 -32.90 8.68
N SER A 10 -12.46 -32.01 8.92
CA SER A 10 -12.89 -31.64 10.29
C SER A 10 -14.28 -31.00 10.31
N ALA A 11 -15.20 -31.54 11.12
CA ALA A 11 -16.56 -31.03 11.26
C ALA A 11 -16.77 -30.38 12.65
N PHE A 12 -16.89 -29.05 12.68
CA PHE A 12 -17.29 -28.30 13.88
C PHE A 12 -18.81 -28.08 13.91
N LEU A 13 -19.45 -28.30 15.06
CA LEU A 13 -20.91 -28.28 15.18
C LEU A 13 -21.36 -27.38 16.35
N LEU A 14 -21.70 -26.14 16.02
CA LEU A 14 -22.09 -25.11 16.99
C LEU A 14 -23.58 -25.22 17.35
N LEU A 15 -23.89 -25.60 18.59
CA LEU A 15 -25.27 -25.73 19.09
C LEU A 15 -25.60 -24.69 20.16
N ILE A 16 -26.27 -23.62 19.75
CA ILE A 16 -26.89 -22.63 20.65
C ILE A 16 -28.28 -23.16 21.04
N ALA A 17 -28.51 -23.44 22.33
CA ALA A 17 -29.80 -23.96 22.82
C ALA A 17 -30.14 -23.55 24.27
N SER A 18 -31.24 -22.83 24.44
CA SER A 18 -31.77 -22.31 25.70
C SER A 18 -32.64 -23.33 26.46
N SER A 19 -32.03 -24.32 27.13
CA SER A 19 -32.73 -25.14 28.16
C SER A 19 -31.78 -25.91 29.11
N SER A 20 -32.33 -26.45 30.20
CA SER A 20 -31.59 -26.93 31.39
C SER A 20 -30.81 -28.25 31.20
N PRO A 21 -29.80 -28.56 32.07
CA PRO A 21 -28.80 -29.59 31.78
C PRO A 21 -29.32 -31.02 31.59
N ARG A 22 -30.34 -31.45 32.36
CA ARG A 22 -30.81 -32.85 32.32
C ARG A 22 -31.44 -33.25 30.97
N ARG A 23 -32.03 -32.31 30.21
CA ARG A 23 -32.55 -32.60 28.86
C ARG A 23 -31.47 -32.63 27.76
N ARG A 24 -30.24 -32.16 28.03
CA ARG A 24 -29.16 -32.08 27.02
C ARG A 24 -28.57 -33.44 26.65
N ARG A 25 -28.28 -34.31 27.64
CA ARG A 25 -27.63 -35.62 27.39
C ARG A 25 -28.41 -36.53 26.44
N GLY A 26 -29.74 -36.59 26.59
CA GLY A 26 -30.58 -37.49 25.77
C GLY A 26 -30.65 -37.10 24.30
N ARG A 27 -30.82 -35.81 23.98
CA ARG A 27 -30.96 -35.35 22.58
C ARG A 27 -29.66 -35.42 21.78
N VAL A 28 -28.52 -35.08 22.38
CA VAL A 28 -27.21 -35.17 21.70
C VAL A 28 -26.87 -36.62 21.36
N GLY A 29 -27.10 -37.56 22.29
CA GLY A 29 -26.89 -39.00 22.04
C GLY A 29 -27.85 -39.61 21.01
N ALA A 30 -29.03 -39.02 20.78
CA ALA A 30 -29.92 -39.41 19.70
C ALA A 30 -29.42 -38.90 18.34
N ALA A 31 -29.06 -37.61 18.25
CA ALA A 31 -28.60 -36.97 17.02
C ALA A 31 -27.31 -37.61 16.46
N LEU A 32 -26.34 -37.93 17.32
CA LEU A 32 -25.08 -38.56 16.89
C LEU A 32 -25.31 -39.98 16.30
N ARG A 33 -26.30 -40.73 16.82
CA ARG A 33 -26.66 -42.04 16.27
C ARG A 33 -27.34 -41.95 14.90
N SER A 34 -28.15 -40.91 14.64
CA SER A 34 -28.68 -40.67 13.29
C SER A 34 -27.63 -40.24 12.26
N TYR A 35 -26.40 -39.91 12.69
CA TYR A 35 -25.24 -39.70 11.81
C TYR A 35 -24.21 -40.85 11.88
N GLY A 36 -24.63 -42.05 12.31
CA GLY A 36 -23.82 -43.27 12.22
C GLY A 36 -22.81 -43.49 13.35
N TYR A 37 -22.69 -42.60 14.34
CA TYR A 37 -21.71 -42.77 15.42
C TYR A 37 -22.22 -43.70 16.53
N SER A 38 -21.61 -44.89 16.64
CA SER A 38 -21.82 -45.85 17.72
C SER A 38 -20.51 -46.50 18.16
N GLY A 39 -20.18 -46.40 19.45
CA GLY A 39 -18.94 -46.96 20.01
C GLY A 39 -18.29 -46.00 21.01
N ALA A 40 -17.43 -46.52 21.88
CA ALA A 40 -16.85 -45.77 22.99
C ALA A 40 -15.58 -44.99 22.60
N GLU A 41 -15.66 -43.66 22.54
CA GLU A 41 -14.93 -42.76 23.45
C GLU A 41 -15.42 -41.31 23.27
N LEU A 42 -16.10 -40.76 24.29
CA LEU A 42 -16.62 -39.38 24.28
C LEU A 42 -16.30 -38.68 25.62
N ARG A 43 -15.07 -38.18 25.76
CA ARG A 43 -14.63 -37.43 26.95
C ARG A 43 -15.10 -35.98 26.88
N LEU A 44 -16.24 -35.70 27.50
CA LEU A 44 -16.77 -34.34 27.68
C LEU A 44 -16.08 -33.62 28.84
N HIS A 45 -15.08 -32.80 28.54
CA HIS A 45 -14.43 -31.90 29.51
C HIS A 45 -15.28 -30.63 29.73
N TRP A 46 -15.38 -30.19 30.98
CA TRP A 46 -16.12 -28.99 31.39
C TRP A 46 -15.23 -28.14 32.29
N ALA A 47 -14.94 -26.90 31.90
CA ALA A 47 -14.21 -25.95 32.74
C ALA A 47 -15.11 -25.40 33.85
N ARG A 48 -14.55 -25.20 35.05
CA ARG A 48 -15.17 -24.37 36.11
C ARG A 48 -14.72 -22.92 35.92
N ARG A 49 -15.63 -21.95 36.11
CA ARG A 49 -15.36 -20.51 36.00
C ARG A 49 -15.71 -19.81 37.32
N ALA A 50 -14.93 -18.81 37.72
CA ALA A 50 -15.34 -17.80 38.69
C ALA A 50 -16.23 -16.72 38.01
N PRO A 51 -17.00 -15.91 38.76
CA PRO A 51 -18.21 -15.30 38.22
C PRO A 51 -18.05 -13.90 37.60
N SER A 52 -18.00 -13.85 36.27
CA SER A 52 -18.61 -12.76 35.49
C SER A 52 -19.30 -13.34 34.24
N ARG A 53 -20.19 -12.57 33.61
CA ARG A 53 -21.30 -13.12 32.81
C ARG A 53 -20.91 -13.58 31.40
N ASP A 54 -21.72 -14.55 30.97
CA ASP A 54 -22.02 -14.98 29.61
C ASP A 54 -20.91 -15.64 28.75
N ALA A 55 -21.42 -16.36 27.74
CA ALA A 55 -20.77 -17.28 26.80
C ALA A 55 -19.83 -18.36 27.40
N ALA A 56 -20.19 -19.64 27.19
CA ALA A 56 -19.31 -20.78 27.39
C ALA A 56 -19.35 -21.70 26.16
N ALA A 57 -18.25 -21.73 25.39
CA ALA A 57 -18.09 -22.66 24.27
C ALA A 57 -17.69 -24.06 24.76
N VAL A 58 -18.09 -25.09 24.03
CA VAL A 58 -17.68 -26.49 24.27
C VAL A 58 -17.05 -27.02 22.99
N VAL A 59 -15.75 -27.29 23.03
CA VAL A 59 -15.02 -27.93 21.95
C VAL A 59 -15.03 -29.45 22.17
N VAL A 60 -15.44 -30.21 21.17
CA VAL A 60 -15.34 -31.68 21.16
C VAL A 60 -14.38 -32.06 20.04
N ARG A 61 -13.25 -32.66 20.39
CA ARG A 61 -12.25 -33.17 19.44
C ARG A 61 -12.47 -34.67 19.26
N ALA A 62 -12.97 -35.07 18.09
CA ALA A 62 -12.95 -36.46 17.66
C ALA A 62 -11.62 -36.72 16.95
N ALA A 63 -10.94 -37.81 17.29
CA ALA A 63 -9.76 -38.30 16.58
C ALA A 63 -10.12 -39.58 15.83
N ALA A 64 -9.71 -39.68 14.56
CA ALA A 64 -9.76 -40.91 13.80
C ALA A 64 -8.37 -41.56 13.81
N ALA A 65 -8.30 -42.84 14.16
CA ALA A 65 -7.11 -43.65 14.00
C ALA A 65 -7.10 -44.29 12.59
N PRO A 66 -5.92 -44.55 12.00
CA PRO A 66 -5.81 -45.27 10.73
C PRO A 66 -6.20 -46.75 10.88
N ALA A 67 -6.49 -47.42 9.76
CA ALA A 67 -6.70 -48.87 9.71
C ALA A 67 -5.40 -49.64 10.05
N GLY A 68 -5.53 -50.84 10.61
CA GLY A 68 -4.41 -51.66 11.10
C GLY A 68 -4.20 -53.00 10.38
N GLY A 69 -3.19 -53.73 10.85
CA GLY A 69 -2.62 -54.95 10.26
C GLY A 69 -1.11 -54.76 10.03
N GLU A 70 -0.20 -55.61 10.50
CA GLU A 70 -0.34 -56.88 11.24
C GLU A 70 0.68 -57.01 12.39
N GLU A 71 0.63 -58.16 13.06
CA GLU A 71 1.11 -58.57 14.39
C GLU A 71 2.64 -58.47 14.68
N GLY A 72 3.03 -58.46 15.97
CA GLY A 72 4.44 -58.55 16.41
C GLY A 72 4.74 -58.29 17.89
N GLU A 73 5.08 -59.34 18.64
CA GLU A 73 5.57 -59.42 20.04
C GLU A 73 6.97 -58.73 20.25
N GLU A 74 7.54 -58.45 21.44
CA GLU A 74 7.11 -58.56 22.86
C GLU A 74 7.94 -57.63 23.81
N ALA A 75 7.59 -57.64 25.11
CA ALA A 75 8.46 -57.57 26.30
C ALA A 75 9.52 -56.45 26.57
N ALA A 76 9.24 -55.70 27.65
CA ALA A 76 10.07 -55.56 28.88
C ALA A 76 11.45 -54.82 28.92
N ALA A 77 11.41 -53.66 29.58
CA ALA A 77 12.16 -53.29 30.81
C ALA A 77 13.72 -53.32 30.92
N ALA A 78 14.26 -52.14 31.24
CA ALA A 78 15.38 -51.84 32.18
C ALA A 78 16.81 -52.39 31.93
N GLY A 79 17.83 -51.53 32.10
CA GLY A 79 19.24 -51.97 32.15
C GLY A 79 20.27 -50.84 32.17
N MET A 80 21.08 -50.75 33.22
CA MET A 80 22.08 -49.70 33.45
C MET A 80 23.39 -49.87 32.64
N SER A 81 23.86 -48.74 32.08
CA SER A 81 25.25 -48.22 32.18
C SER A 81 26.44 -48.75 31.32
N SER A 82 27.23 -47.76 30.88
CA SER A 82 28.72 -47.66 30.98
C SER A 82 29.65 -48.04 29.80
N SER A 83 30.82 -47.37 29.80
CA SER A 83 32.10 -47.74 29.16
C SER A 83 32.37 -47.48 27.66
N SER A 84 32.63 -46.21 27.33
CA SER A 84 33.87 -45.73 26.67
C SER A 84 34.76 -46.67 25.83
N LYS A 85 34.96 -46.31 24.55
CA LYS A 85 36.20 -46.39 23.73
C LYS A 85 35.99 -45.45 22.51
N GLY A 86 36.97 -44.77 21.91
CA GLY A 86 38.42 -44.69 22.16
C GLY A 86 39.22 -44.89 20.86
N VAL A 87 40.27 -44.09 20.61
CA VAL A 87 41.13 -44.03 19.37
C VAL A 87 40.40 -43.32 18.20
N ALA A 88 40.83 -42.19 17.58
CA ALA A 88 42.13 -41.61 17.17
C ALA A 88 42.73 -42.23 15.88
N VAL A 89 43.51 -41.60 14.99
CA VAL A 89 43.89 -40.20 14.68
C VAL A 89 44.53 -40.22 13.27
N GLN A 90 44.28 -39.23 12.40
CA GLN A 90 45.16 -38.77 11.31
C GLN A 90 44.48 -37.61 10.53
N GLY A 91 45.13 -36.54 10.06
CA GLY A 91 46.50 -36.08 10.34
C GLY A 91 47.36 -35.80 9.11
N SER A 92 47.25 -34.61 8.51
CA SER A 92 48.14 -34.15 7.42
C SER A 92 48.55 -32.68 7.55
N LYS A 93 49.86 -32.47 7.75
CA LYS A 93 50.63 -31.22 7.54
C LYS A 93 51.22 -31.27 6.12
N ALA A 94 51.74 -30.21 5.49
CA ALA A 94 51.64 -28.75 5.60
C ALA A 94 52.56 -28.15 4.51
N LYS A 95 52.50 -26.85 4.23
CA LYS A 95 53.70 -26.01 4.05
C LYS A 95 53.36 -24.51 3.98
N ALA A 96 54.33 -23.69 4.37
CA ALA A 96 54.34 -22.25 4.16
C ALA A 96 55.51 -21.88 3.22
N VAL A 97 55.37 -20.76 2.52
CA VAL A 97 56.44 -20.00 1.86
C VAL A 97 56.14 -18.53 2.12
N ASP A 98 57.18 -17.72 2.30
CA ASP A 98 57.13 -16.31 2.70
C ASP A 98 57.71 -15.42 1.58
N SER A 99 57.09 -14.26 1.32
CA SER A 99 57.77 -13.09 0.74
C SER A 99 56.89 -11.82 0.62
N THR A 100 57.37 -10.75 1.25
CA THR A 100 57.38 -9.33 0.81
C THR A 100 56.07 -8.58 0.45
N SER A 101 55.67 -7.70 1.39
CA SER A 101 55.45 -6.23 1.28
C SER A 101 54.63 -5.59 0.13
N PRO A 102 53.79 -4.56 0.42
CA PRO A 102 52.82 -3.99 -0.53
C PRO A 102 53.30 -2.74 -1.30
N PRO A 103 52.68 -2.42 -2.46
CA PRO A 103 52.77 -1.10 -3.10
C PRO A 103 51.86 -0.05 -2.41
N LYS A 104 52.28 1.22 -2.45
CA LYS A 104 51.50 2.40 -2.03
C LYS A 104 51.05 3.23 -3.26
N PRO A 105 50.11 4.19 -3.12
CA PRO A 105 49.30 4.68 -4.24
C PRO A 105 50.00 5.73 -5.13
N VAL A 106 49.44 5.93 -6.32
CA VAL A 106 49.70 7.07 -7.21
C VAL A 106 48.50 8.03 -7.17
N THR A 107 48.78 9.33 -7.15
CA THR A 107 47.80 10.41 -6.99
C THR A 107 47.57 11.21 -8.29
N SER A 108 46.63 12.15 -8.23
CA SER A 108 46.52 13.37 -9.09
C SER A 108 45.96 13.18 -10.52
N ALA A 109 45.34 14.18 -11.17
CA ALA A 109 44.66 15.39 -10.67
C ALA A 109 43.83 16.06 -11.79
N THR A 110 42.69 16.63 -11.38
CA THR A 110 41.98 17.83 -11.87
C THR A 110 42.18 18.42 -13.29
N LYS A 111 41.03 18.87 -13.85
CA LYS A 111 40.76 20.09 -14.67
C LYS A 111 40.40 19.98 -16.18
N GLN A 112 39.24 20.59 -16.45
CA GLN A 112 38.90 21.55 -17.54
C GLN A 112 38.52 21.06 -18.95
N SER A 113 37.38 21.62 -19.41
CA SER A 113 36.86 21.69 -20.77
C SER A 113 37.40 22.92 -21.52
N PRO A 114 37.37 22.90 -22.87
CA PRO A 114 36.41 23.68 -23.69
C PRO A 114 35.78 22.80 -24.81
N SER A 115 34.61 23.03 -25.41
CA SER A 115 33.85 24.21 -25.89
C SER A 115 34.22 24.74 -27.29
N ALA A 116 33.63 24.16 -28.35
CA ALA A 116 33.27 24.77 -29.66
C ALA A 116 32.44 23.71 -30.44
N ALA A 117 31.33 23.93 -31.15
CA ALA A 117 30.68 25.08 -31.79
C ALA A 117 31.05 25.35 -33.27
N ASN A 118 30.05 25.12 -34.14
CA ASN A 118 29.75 25.86 -35.38
C ASN A 118 30.60 25.58 -36.66
N GLN A 119 29.99 25.00 -37.72
CA GLN A 119 29.60 25.73 -38.95
C GLN A 119 29.00 24.84 -40.09
N ASN A 120 28.41 25.53 -41.09
CA ASN A 120 27.60 25.05 -42.23
C ASN A 120 28.30 24.13 -43.26
N GLY A 121 27.48 23.45 -44.09
CA GLY A 121 27.93 22.83 -45.35
C GLY A 121 26.78 22.36 -46.27
N THR A 122 26.38 23.17 -47.25
CA THR A 122 25.21 22.91 -48.13
C THR A 122 25.61 22.62 -49.59
N VAL A 123 25.75 21.35 -49.98
CA VAL A 123 25.79 20.81 -51.36
C VAL A 123 25.38 19.32 -51.27
N GLY A 124 24.70 18.66 -52.21
CA GLY A 124 24.07 19.13 -53.45
C GLY A 124 24.06 18.06 -54.56
N SER A 125 22.97 17.29 -54.65
CA SER A 125 22.48 16.50 -55.81
C SER A 125 23.21 15.22 -56.29
N SER A 126 22.36 14.27 -56.72
CA SER A 126 22.39 13.52 -58.00
C SER A 126 22.78 12.02 -58.05
N SER A 127 21.75 11.19 -58.35
CA SER A 127 21.81 9.97 -59.21
C SER A 127 22.60 8.73 -58.68
N ALA A 128 22.40 7.49 -59.15
CA ALA A 128 21.42 6.91 -60.09
C ALA A 128 21.16 5.43 -59.66
N SER A 129 19.93 4.93 -59.52
CA SER A 129 19.03 4.37 -60.57
C SER A 129 19.24 2.88 -60.93
N LYS A 130 18.16 2.19 -61.33
CA LYS A 130 18.03 0.78 -61.80
C LYS A 130 18.05 -0.28 -60.68
N SER A 131 17.23 -1.34 -60.71
CA SER A 131 16.06 -1.71 -61.55
C SER A 131 15.26 -2.80 -60.79
N ALA A 132 13.92 -2.82 -60.72
CA ALA A 132 12.93 -2.98 -61.80
C ALA A 132 13.08 -4.35 -62.53
N THR A 133 12.06 -5.18 -62.80
CA THR A 133 10.56 -5.13 -62.72
C THR A 133 10.02 -6.56 -63.08
N PRO A 134 8.75 -6.82 -63.48
CA PRO A 134 7.42 -6.66 -62.85
C PRO A 134 6.57 -7.98 -62.92
N VAL A 135 5.29 -7.89 -63.35
CA VAL A 135 4.30 -8.95 -63.73
C VAL A 135 3.40 -9.45 -62.58
N SER A 136 2.06 -9.38 -62.64
CA SER A 136 1.16 -8.64 -63.57
C SER A 136 -0.25 -8.40 -63.01
N GLU A 137 -0.97 -7.48 -63.64
CA GLU A 137 -2.37 -7.08 -63.41
C GLU A 137 -3.42 -8.21 -63.50
N LEU A 138 -4.59 -7.96 -62.93
CA LEU A 138 -5.88 -8.20 -63.60
C LEU A 138 -6.89 -7.11 -63.19
N LYS A 139 -7.89 -6.84 -64.04
CA LYS A 139 -8.84 -5.72 -63.96
C LYS A 139 -10.26 -6.18 -64.31
N ALA A 140 -11.23 -5.26 -64.14
CA ALA A 140 -12.64 -5.31 -64.59
C ALA A 140 -13.67 -5.90 -63.57
N GLU A 141 -14.91 -5.40 -63.46
CA GLU A 141 -15.48 -4.14 -63.97
C GLU A 141 -16.73 -3.64 -63.19
N THR A 142 -17.17 -2.44 -63.56
CA THR A 142 -18.36 -1.65 -63.18
C THR A 142 -19.64 -2.34 -62.68
N SER A 143 -20.38 -1.67 -61.78
CA SER A 143 -21.76 -1.20 -62.07
C SER A 143 -22.38 -0.27 -61.01
N ALA A 144 -23.18 0.70 -61.47
CA ALA A 144 -24.11 1.61 -60.76
C ALA A 144 -24.90 2.40 -61.82
N PRO A 145 -25.95 3.20 -61.52
CA PRO A 145 -26.78 3.36 -60.31
C PRO A 145 -28.27 3.02 -60.61
N VAL A 146 -29.26 3.54 -59.85
CA VAL A 146 -30.50 4.23 -60.36
C VAL A 146 -31.57 4.50 -59.25
N THR A 147 -32.13 5.73 -59.22
CA THR A 147 -33.36 6.29 -58.57
C THR A 147 -33.81 5.84 -57.16
N LYS A 148 -34.09 6.73 -56.19
CA LYS A 148 -35.09 7.85 -56.10
C LYS A 148 -36.56 7.41 -56.02
N THR A 149 -37.21 7.78 -54.90
CA THR A 149 -38.60 8.27 -54.86
C THR A 149 -38.72 9.37 -53.78
N GLU A 150 -39.51 10.40 -54.05
CA GLU A 150 -39.77 11.54 -53.15
C GLU A 150 -41.27 11.57 -52.79
N THR A 151 -41.63 12.03 -51.59
CA THR A 151 -42.98 12.55 -51.28
C THR A 151 -42.89 13.66 -50.23
N ASP A 152 -43.23 14.88 -50.61
CA ASP A 152 -43.39 16.01 -49.69
C ASP A 152 -44.65 15.92 -48.83
N ALA A 153 -44.58 16.50 -47.62
CA ALA A 153 -45.74 17.07 -46.93
C ALA A 153 -45.26 18.19 -45.98
N SER A 154 -45.66 19.44 -46.26
CA SER A 154 -45.11 20.63 -45.59
C SER A 154 -46.08 21.28 -44.60
N ALA A 155 -45.56 21.75 -43.45
CA ALA A 155 -46.24 22.70 -42.57
C ALA A 155 -45.23 23.62 -41.84
N LYS A 156 -45.52 24.92 -41.76
CA LYS A 156 -44.77 25.94 -41.00
C LYS A 156 -45.72 26.73 -40.08
N VAL A 157 -45.37 26.85 -38.80
CA VAL A 157 -45.68 27.95 -37.85
C VAL A 157 -44.55 27.87 -36.81
N GLU A 158 -43.53 28.74 -36.75
CA GLU A 158 -43.46 30.19 -36.47
C GLU A 158 -43.36 30.51 -34.96
N GLU A 159 -42.35 31.31 -34.58
CA GLU A 159 -41.98 31.66 -33.19
C GLU A 159 -42.61 32.99 -32.74
N PRO A 160 -42.94 33.16 -31.44
CA PRO A 160 -43.14 34.47 -30.82
C PRO A 160 -41.88 34.96 -30.06
N LYS A 161 -41.43 36.19 -30.36
CA LYS A 161 -40.43 36.93 -29.56
C LYS A 161 -41.09 37.72 -28.41
N PRO A 162 -40.34 38.08 -27.35
CA PRO A 162 -40.87 38.84 -26.21
C PRO A 162 -41.12 40.32 -26.52
N ALA A 163 -41.99 40.95 -25.71
CA ALA A 163 -42.22 42.40 -25.67
C ALA A 163 -41.53 43.06 -24.46
N VAL A 164 -41.44 44.39 -24.47
CA VAL A 164 -40.63 45.24 -23.55
C VAL A 164 -41.49 46.39 -23.00
N ASP A 165 -40.89 47.27 -22.19
CA ASP A 165 -41.34 48.58 -21.67
C ASP A 165 -41.89 48.53 -20.22
N ASP A 166 -41.45 49.35 -19.24
CA ASP A 166 -40.26 50.23 -19.08
C ASP A 166 -39.95 50.29 -17.53
N ALA A 167 -39.15 51.11 -16.84
CA ALA A 167 -38.47 52.39 -17.09
C ALA A 167 -37.23 52.62 -16.18
N LYS A 168 -36.83 53.89 -15.99
CA LYS A 168 -35.71 54.39 -15.16
C LYS A 168 -36.12 55.69 -14.44
N PRO A 169 -35.23 56.46 -13.75
CA PRO A 169 -33.91 56.19 -13.13
C PRO A 169 -33.84 56.67 -11.65
N VAL A 170 -32.64 56.67 -11.02
CA VAL A 170 -31.95 57.85 -10.38
C VAL A 170 -30.95 57.42 -9.27
N GLU A 171 -29.70 57.90 -9.39
CA GLU A 171 -28.64 58.22 -8.39
C GLU A 171 -28.33 57.30 -7.16
N SER A 172 -27.31 57.61 -6.34
CA SER A 172 -25.84 57.52 -6.52
C SER A 172 -25.13 58.02 -5.24
N ILE A 173 -23.87 57.62 -4.98
CA ILE A 173 -22.99 58.12 -3.87
C ILE A 173 -23.46 57.63 -2.47
N GLY A 174 -22.61 57.31 -1.47
CA GLY A 174 -21.14 57.35 -1.38
C GLY A 174 -20.60 56.65 -0.11
N VAL A 175 -19.35 56.97 0.26
CA VAL A 175 -18.54 56.27 1.29
C VAL A 175 -18.65 56.90 2.70
N ALA A 176 -18.75 56.10 3.77
CA ALA A 176 -18.14 56.37 5.09
C ALA A 176 -18.26 55.19 6.10
N GLU A 177 -17.14 54.85 6.73
CA GLU A 177 -16.99 54.37 8.13
C GLU A 177 -16.24 55.47 8.92
N PRO A 178 -15.92 55.37 10.24
CA PRO A 178 -16.35 54.44 11.31
C PRO A 178 -16.92 55.19 12.55
N VAL A 179 -17.18 54.50 13.69
CA VAL A 179 -16.60 54.81 15.04
C VAL A 179 -16.98 53.74 16.09
N ASP A 180 -16.09 53.54 17.07
CA ASP A 180 -16.25 52.64 18.24
C ASP A 180 -17.25 53.11 19.30
N ALA A 181 -17.72 52.16 20.12
CA ALA A 181 -18.17 52.42 21.50
C ALA A 181 -17.87 51.22 22.42
N LYS A 182 -17.06 51.44 23.47
CA LYS A 182 -16.80 50.45 24.53
C LYS A 182 -17.87 50.50 25.63
N VAL A 183 -18.14 49.37 26.26
CA VAL A 183 -18.65 49.30 27.65
C VAL A 183 -17.98 48.13 28.38
N ASP A 184 -17.28 48.42 29.47
CA ASP A 184 -16.70 47.43 30.38
C ASP A 184 -17.69 47.11 31.53
N VAL A 185 -17.85 45.83 31.88
CA VAL A 185 -18.40 45.40 33.19
C VAL A 185 -17.59 44.20 33.68
N ALA A 186 -17.25 44.18 34.98
CA ALA A 186 -16.20 43.31 35.52
C ALA A 186 -16.68 41.96 36.08
N ALA A 187 -15.81 40.96 35.88
CA ALA A 187 -15.55 39.75 36.66
C ALA A 187 -16.57 39.25 37.71
N ALA A 188 -16.96 38.00 37.53
CA ALA A 188 -17.06 37.03 38.63
C ALA A 188 -16.19 35.81 38.26
N THR A 189 -15.46 35.25 39.21
CA THR A 189 -14.51 34.14 39.01
C THR A 189 -15.10 32.82 39.50
N ASP A 190 -14.94 31.76 38.72
CA ASP A 190 -14.90 30.38 39.22
C ASP A 190 -13.79 29.61 38.49
N VAL A 191 -13.26 28.57 39.12
CA VAL A 191 -12.00 27.92 38.73
C VAL A 191 -12.23 26.47 38.33
N GLU A 192 -12.08 26.17 37.04
CA GLU A 192 -11.89 24.80 36.53
C GLU A 192 -10.65 24.73 35.62
N ALA A 193 -10.05 23.54 35.54
CA ALA A 193 -8.68 23.38 35.04
C ALA A 193 -8.61 23.33 33.50
N SER A 194 -7.88 24.29 32.91
CA SER A 194 -7.40 24.17 31.54
C SER A 194 -6.30 23.12 31.45
N ALA A 195 -6.56 22.02 30.75
CA ALA A 195 -5.47 21.26 30.13
C ALA A 195 -4.75 22.19 29.13
N ALA A 196 -3.42 22.15 29.09
CA ALA A 196 -2.66 22.91 28.11
C ALA A 196 -2.85 22.26 26.74
N ASP A 197 -3.47 23.00 25.82
CA ASP A 197 -3.55 22.65 24.40
C ASP A 197 -2.23 23.07 23.72
N ASP A 198 -1.16 22.33 24.04
CA ASP A 198 0.15 22.48 23.40
C ASP A 198 0.16 21.83 21.99
N SER A 199 -0.88 22.12 21.20
CA SER A 199 -0.88 21.89 19.76
C SER A 199 -0.03 22.97 19.08
N GLU A 200 1.29 22.73 18.99
CA GLU A 200 2.17 23.61 18.22
C GLU A 200 1.66 23.74 16.78
N ASP A 201 1.25 24.96 16.43
CA ASP A 201 0.55 25.32 15.21
C ASP A 201 1.50 25.22 14.00
N LYS A 202 1.70 23.98 13.50
CA LYS A 202 2.36 23.66 12.23
C LYS A 202 1.59 24.29 11.09
N LYS A 203 1.88 25.57 10.84
CA LYS A 203 1.27 26.39 9.78
C LYS A 203 1.22 25.59 8.48
N PRO A 204 0.03 25.33 7.91
CA PRO A 204 -0.07 24.56 6.68
C PRO A 204 0.72 25.24 5.56
N GLY A 205 1.37 24.44 4.73
CA GLY A 205 2.17 24.93 3.61
C GLY A 205 1.33 25.83 2.67
N PRO A 206 1.95 26.82 2.00
CA PRO A 206 1.24 27.88 1.28
C PRO A 206 0.22 27.30 0.31
N LEU A 207 -1.03 27.79 0.37
CA LEU A 207 -2.16 27.29 -0.44
C LEU A 207 -1.84 27.30 -1.94
N ALA A 208 -2.46 26.38 -2.69
CA ALA A 208 -2.27 26.24 -4.14
C ALA A 208 -2.64 27.51 -4.92
N GLY A 209 -3.51 28.38 -4.38
CA GLY A 209 -3.85 29.68 -4.96
C GLY A 209 -4.38 29.56 -6.40
N PRO A 210 -3.68 30.09 -7.43
CA PRO A 210 -4.10 29.93 -8.83
C PRO A 210 -4.03 28.48 -9.34
N ASN A 211 -3.36 27.57 -8.62
CA ASN A 211 -3.26 26.14 -8.94
C ASN A 211 -4.36 25.29 -8.29
N VAL A 212 -5.32 25.87 -7.56
CA VAL A 212 -6.48 25.12 -7.04
C VAL A 212 -7.17 24.37 -8.17
N MET A 213 -7.55 23.11 -7.92
CA MET A 213 -8.15 22.18 -8.91
C MET A 213 -9.25 21.33 -8.26
N ASN A 214 -10.10 20.78 -9.10
CA ASN A 214 -10.95 19.64 -8.77
C ASN A 214 -10.10 18.37 -8.91
N VAL A 215 -9.84 17.66 -7.81
CA VAL A 215 -9.00 16.45 -7.80
C VAL A 215 -9.86 15.23 -7.45
N VAL A 216 -9.79 14.18 -8.26
CA VAL A 216 -10.57 12.95 -8.07
C VAL A 216 -9.63 11.75 -7.95
N VAL A 217 -9.35 11.34 -6.72
CA VAL A 217 -8.46 10.22 -6.39
C VAL A 217 -9.25 8.93 -6.45
N VAL A 218 -8.81 7.96 -7.25
CA VAL A 218 -9.54 6.71 -7.50
C VAL A 218 -8.65 5.52 -7.12
N ALA A 219 -9.17 4.60 -6.31
CA ALA A 219 -8.41 3.45 -5.82
C ALA A 219 -9.29 2.25 -5.41
N SER A 220 -8.67 1.07 -5.30
CA SER A 220 -9.29 -0.14 -4.70
C SER A 220 -9.30 -0.14 -3.17
N GLU A 221 -8.56 0.75 -2.52
CA GLU A 221 -8.40 0.84 -1.07
C GLU A 221 -8.45 2.28 -0.60
N CYS A 222 -8.91 2.48 0.65
CA CYS A 222 -8.79 3.71 1.40
C CYS A 222 -9.01 3.40 2.89
N ALA A 223 -8.05 3.75 3.74
CA ALA A 223 -8.27 3.76 5.19
C ALA A 223 -9.31 4.84 5.55
N PRO A 224 -10.20 4.61 6.55
CA PRO A 224 -10.37 3.39 7.34
C PRO A 224 -11.32 2.35 6.71
N PHE A 225 -11.92 2.64 5.55
CA PHE A 225 -13.02 1.85 4.95
C PHE A 225 -12.62 0.48 4.39
N CYS A 226 -11.46 0.38 3.75
CA CYS A 226 -10.87 -0.86 3.27
C CYS A 226 -9.36 -0.70 3.05
N LYS A 227 -8.56 -1.57 3.69
CA LYS A 227 -7.09 -1.55 3.66
C LYS A 227 -6.56 -2.99 3.65
N THR A 228 -5.59 -3.26 2.78
CA THR A 228 -4.78 -4.48 2.75
C THR A 228 -3.28 -4.18 2.76
N GLY A 229 -2.89 -3.00 2.27
CA GLY A 229 -1.51 -2.52 2.27
C GLY A 229 -1.43 -0.98 2.25
N GLY A 230 -0.23 -0.47 1.96
CA GLY A 230 0.06 0.98 2.03
C GLY A 230 -0.74 1.85 1.04
N LEU A 231 -1.34 1.27 -0.01
CA LEU A 231 -2.25 1.99 -0.90
C LEU A 231 -3.42 2.62 -0.12
N GLY A 232 -4.02 1.87 0.80
CA GLY A 232 -5.10 2.38 1.65
C GLY A 232 -4.67 3.56 2.52
N ASP A 233 -3.40 3.63 2.91
CA ASP A 233 -2.85 4.71 3.74
C ASP A 233 -2.58 5.98 2.91
N VAL A 234 -2.01 5.83 1.72
CA VAL A 234 -1.84 6.96 0.79
C VAL A 234 -3.19 7.58 0.44
N VAL A 235 -4.20 6.76 0.12
CA VAL A 235 -5.54 7.23 -0.25
C VAL A 235 -6.33 7.73 0.98
N GLY A 236 -5.99 7.29 2.18
CA GLY A 236 -6.55 7.86 3.42
C GLY A 236 -6.02 9.27 3.75
N ALA A 237 -4.76 9.57 3.43
CA ALA A 237 -4.06 10.77 3.93
C ALA A 237 -3.68 11.82 2.87
N LEU A 238 -3.18 11.43 1.69
CA LEU A 238 -2.83 12.37 0.61
C LEU A 238 -4.01 13.25 0.17
N PRO A 239 -5.26 12.74 0.04
CA PRO A 239 -6.42 13.57 -0.30
C PRO A 239 -6.70 14.66 0.72
N LYS A 240 -6.53 14.36 2.03
CA LYS A 240 -6.69 15.33 3.12
C LYS A 240 -5.63 16.43 3.06
N ALA A 241 -4.38 16.06 2.76
CA ALA A 241 -3.29 17.03 2.56
C ALA A 241 -3.56 17.95 1.36
N LEU A 242 -4.01 17.41 0.22
CA LEU A 242 -4.43 18.21 -0.94
C LEU A 242 -5.63 19.12 -0.62
N ALA A 243 -6.60 18.66 0.18
CA ALA A 243 -7.71 19.49 0.65
C ALA A 243 -7.23 20.66 1.54
N ARG A 244 -6.29 20.42 2.47
CA ARG A 244 -5.64 21.48 3.26
C ARG A 244 -4.92 22.53 2.40
N ARG A 245 -4.41 22.15 1.23
CA ARG A 245 -3.80 23.07 0.25
C ARG A 245 -4.83 23.90 -0.54
N GLY A 246 -6.13 23.65 -0.35
CA GLY A 246 -7.25 24.37 -0.99
C GLY A 246 -7.80 23.72 -2.25
N HIS A 247 -7.37 22.51 -2.63
CA HIS A 247 -8.00 21.76 -3.72
C HIS A 247 -9.38 21.25 -3.28
N ARG A 248 -10.32 21.12 -4.22
CA ARG A 248 -11.57 20.39 -3.98
C ARG A 248 -11.32 18.92 -4.27
N VAL A 249 -11.33 18.06 -3.26
CA VAL A 249 -10.84 16.67 -3.39
C VAL A 249 -11.93 15.64 -3.14
N MET A 250 -12.13 14.76 -4.12
CA MET A 250 -12.96 13.56 -4.02
C MET A 250 -12.07 12.31 -3.94
N VAL A 251 -12.47 11.34 -3.12
CA VAL A 251 -11.93 9.98 -3.09
C VAL A 251 -13.01 9.02 -3.56
N VAL A 252 -12.72 8.21 -4.58
CA VAL A 252 -13.65 7.28 -5.20
C VAL A 252 -13.15 5.85 -5.01
N ILE A 253 -13.91 5.05 -4.28
CA ILE A 253 -13.61 3.63 -4.01
C ILE A 253 -14.85 2.75 -4.19
N PRO A 254 -14.71 1.43 -4.40
CA PRO A 254 -15.87 0.55 -4.38
C PRO A 254 -16.38 0.28 -2.96
N ARG A 255 -17.69 0.09 -2.80
CA ARG A 255 -18.31 -0.27 -1.52
C ARG A 255 -18.23 -1.77 -1.28
N TYR A 256 -17.25 -2.20 -0.49
CA TYR A 256 -17.02 -3.63 -0.19
C TYR A 256 -17.81 -4.16 1.02
N GLY A 257 -18.46 -3.26 1.78
CA GLY A 257 -19.25 -3.56 2.97
C GLY A 257 -20.14 -2.39 3.40
N GLU A 258 -20.68 -2.48 4.61
CA GLU A 258 -21.47 -1.40 5.21
C GLU A 258 -20.57 -0.40 5.93
N TYR A 259 -20.66 0.88 5.56
CA TYR A 259 -19.91 1.97 6.19
C TYR A 259 -20.91 2.91 6.86
N ALA A 260 -20.77 3.13 8.17
CA ALA A 260 -21.75 3.89 8.97
C ALA A 260 -21.92 5.35 8.50
N GLU A 261 -20.84 5.95 7.99
CA GLU A 261 -20.80 7.31 7.45
C GLU A 261 -21.47 7.46 6.07
N ALA A 262 -21.64 6.37 5.32
CA ALA A 262 -21.95 6.43 3.89
C ALA A 262 -23.47 6.51 3.61
N ARG A 263 -23.91 7.65 3.08
CA ARG A 263 -25.33 7.94 2.76
C ARG A 263 -25.63 7.78 1.26
N ASP A 264 -26.80 7.25 0.92
CA ASP A 264 -27.23 7.08 -0.48
C ASP A 264 -27.47 8.46 -1.12
N LEU A 265 -26.82 8.76 -2.25
CA LEU A 265 -27.03 10.03 -2.97
C LEU A 265 -28.36 10.06 -3.76
N GLY A 266 -29.07 8.94 -3.82
CA GLY A 266 -30.25 8.75 -4.68
C GLY A 266 -29.90 8.46 -6.15
N VAL A 267 -28.62 8.48 -6.50
CA VAL A 267 -28.11 8.41 -7.87
C VAL A 267 -27.80 6.97 -8.25
N ARG A 268 -28.43 6.51 -9.34
CA ARG A 268 -28.20 5.19 -9.95
C ARG A 268 -27.90 5.33 -11.44
N LYS A 269 -26.95 4.54 -11.92
CA LYS A 269 -26.47 4.53 -13.32
C LYS A 269 -26.28 3.10 -13.81
N ARG A 270 -26.29 2.89 -15.13
CA ARG A 270 -26.10 1.58 -15.75
C ARG A 270 -24.92 1.61 -16.69
N TYR A 271 -24.04 0.62 -16.56
CA TYR A 271 -22.81 0.49 -17.32
C TYR A 271 -22.74 -0.88 -17.99
N ARG A 272 -22.32 -0.91 -19.25
CA ARG A 272 -22.11 -2.18 -19.97
C ARG A 272 -20.70 -2.71 -19.72
N VAL A 273 -20.63 -3.97 -19.30
CA VAL A 273 -19.39 -4.66 -18.92
C VAL A 273 -19.46 -6.09 -19.43
N ALA A 274 -18.50 -6.49 -20.27
CA ALA A 274 -18.49 -7.82 -20.90
C ALA A 274 -19.85 -8.23 -21.53
N GLY A 275 -20.51 -7.27 -22.20
CA GLY A 275 -21.81 -7.44 -22.84
C GLY A 275 -23.04 -7.34 -21.93
N GLN A 276 -22.87 -7.37 -20.60
CA GLN A 276 -23.94 -7.33 -19.60
C GLN A 276 -24.12 -5.92 -19.01
N ASP A 277 -25.37 -5.55 -18.70
CA ASP A 277 -25.67 -4.30 -18.00
C ASP A 277 -25.51 -4.48 -16.48
N SER A 278 -24.75 -3.60 -15.84
CA SER A 278 -24.56 -3.52 -14.40
C SER A 278 -25.07 -2.19 -13.86
N GLU A 279 -25.97 -2.24 -12.88
CA GLU A 279 -26.44 -1.04 -12.16
C GLU A 279 -25.49 -0.69 -11.01
N VAL A 280 -25.21 0.61 -10.86
CA VAL A 280 -24.33 1.20 -9.84
C VAL A 280 -25.12 2.26 -9.07
N THR A 281 -25.08 2.19 -7.74
CA THR A 281 -25.55 3.24 -6.83
C THR A 281 -24.36 4.00 -6.27
N TYR A 282 -24.47 5.31 -6.12
CA TYR A 282 -23.44 6.14 -5.49
C TYR A 282 -23.81 6.51 -4.05
N PHE A 283 -22.88 6.30 -3.13
CA PHE A 283 -22.98 6.73 -1.73
C PHE A 283 -21.92 7.78 -1.42
N HIS A 284 -22.14 8.63 -0.41
CA HIS A 284 -21.25 9.74 -0.05
C HIS A 284 -21.05 9.88 1.46
N SER A 285 -19.87 10.35 1.85
CA SER A 285 -19.54 10.94 3.14
C SER A 285 -18.55 12.09 2.94
N TYR A 286 -18.49 13.03 3.89
CA TYR A 286 -17.57 14.16 3.87
C TYR A 286 -16.77 14.19 5.17
N ILE A 287 -15.45 14.03 5.09
CA ILE A 287 -14.55 13.87 6.24
C ILE A 287 -13.26 14.65 5.95
N ASP A 288 -12.76 15.42 6.92
CA ASP A 288 -11.47 16.14 6.86
C ASP A 288 -11.23 16.97 5.59
N GLY A 289 -12.30 17.58 5.03
CA GLY A 289 -12.24 18.40 3.82
C GLY A 289 -12.40 17.63 2.49
N VAL A 290 -12.62 16.30 2.55
CA VAL A 290 -12.62 15.40 1.40
C VAL A 290 -13.98 14.75 1.19
N ASP A 291 -14.44 14.69 -0.07
CA ASP A 291 -15.64 13.97 -0.50
C ASP A 291 -15.34 12.49 -0.76
N PHE A 292 -15.71 11.62 0.17
CA PHE A 292 -15.61 10.16 -0.02
C PHE A 292 -16.86 9.64 -0.74
N VAL A 293 -16.70 9.15 -1.97
CA VAL A 293 -17.77 8.60 -2.80
C VAL A 293 -17.56 7.10 -3.02
N PHE A 294 -18.56 6.31 -2.61
CA PHE A 294 -18.51 4.84 -2.65
C PHE A 294 -19.38 4.30 -3.78
N ILE A 295 -18.77 3.53 -4.68
CA ILE A 295 -19.44 2.88 -5.83
C ILE A 295 -20.00 1.53 -5.37
N GLU A 296 -21.32 1.44 -5.28
CA GLU A 296 -22.06 0.26 -4.80
C GLU A 296 -22.66 -0.48 -6.00
N ALA A 297 -22.26 -1.74 -6.19
CA ALA A 297 -22.86 -2.65 -7.17
C ALA A 297 -22.63 -4.11 -6.75
N PRO A 298 -23.43 -5.08 -7.25
CA PRO A 298 -23.33 -6.49 -6.86
C PRO A 298 -21.92 -7.13 -6.89
N PRO A 299 -21.01 -6.83 -7.85
CA PRO A 299 -19.66 -7.41 -7.85
C PRO A 299 -18.78 -7.03 -6.67
N PHE A 300 -19.07 -5.92 -5.98
CA PHE A 300 -18.26 -5.40 -4.86
C PHE A 300 -18.76 -5.87 -3.48
N ARG A 301 -20.07 -6.16 -3.35
CA ARG A 301 -20.73 -6.47 -2.07
C ARG A 301 -20.09 -7.63 -1.32
N HIS A 302 -20.06 -7.54 0.00
CA HIS A 302 -19.57 -8.56 0.94
C HIS A 302 -18.08 -8.97 0.81
N ARG A 303 -17.26 -8.16 0.13
CA ARG A 303 -15.82 -8.45 -0.09
C ARG A 303 -14.86 -7.78 0.88
N HIS A 304 -15.33 -7.08 1.93
CA HIS A 304 -14.50 -6.36 2.90
C HIS A 304 -13.28 -7.14 3.43
N ASN A 305 -13.39 -8.46 3.68
CA ASN A 305 -12.28 -9.29 4.15
C ASN A 305 -11.30 -9.77 3.06
N ASN A 306 -11.65 -9.63 1.78
CA ASN A 306 -10.81 -10.01 0.63
C ASN A 306 -11.26 -9.29 -0.66
N ILE A 307 -10.89 -8.02 -0.78
CA ILE A 307 -11.28 -7.15 -1.90
C ILE A 307 -10.72 -7.58 -3.25
N TYR A 308 -9.58 -8.30 -3.24
CA TYR A 308 -8.90 -8.81 -4.45
C TYR A 308 -9.28 -10.24 -4.83
N GLY A 309 -9.98 -10.98 -3.97
CA GLY A 309 -10.34 -12.37 -4.23
C GLY A 309 -11.34 -12.58 -5.38
N GLY A 310 -11.47 -13.84 -5.79
CA GLY A 310 -12.29 -14.30 -6.92
C GLY A 310 -11.46 -14.63 -8.16
N GLU A 311 -12.12 -15.09 -9.22
CA GLU A 311 -11.46 -15.46 -10.46
C GLU A 311 -10.89 -14.25 -11.20
N ARG A 312 -9.76 -14.45 -11.92
CA ARG A 312 -9.03 -13.40 -12.64
C ARG A 312 -9.94 -12.53 -13.52
N LEU A 313 -10.85 -13.15 -14.26
CA LEU A 313 -11.78 -12.47 -15.16
C LEU A 313 -12.89 -11.71 -14.40
N ASP A 314 -13.31 -12.19 -13.23
CA ASP A 314 -14.29 -11.50 -12.37
C ASP A 314 -13.67 -10.28 -11.67
N ILE A 315 -12.38 -10.34 -11.33
CA ILE A 315 -11.62 -9.17 -10.87
C ILE A 315 -11.51 -8.16 -12.03
N LEU A 316 -11.16 -8.62 -13.24
CA LEU A 316 -11.06 -7.76 -14.42
C LEU A 316 -12.38 -7.02 -14.71
N LYS A 317 -13.50 -7.74 -14.78
CA LYS A 317 -14.86 -7.17 -14.96
C LYS A 317 -15.24 -6.21 -13.83
N ARG A 318 -14.86 -6.52 -12.59
CA ARG A 318 -15.07 -5.65 -11.41
C ARG A 318 -14.27 -4.34 -11.53
N MET A 319 -13.03 -4.37 -12.03
CA MET A 319 -12.24 -3.15 -12.29
C MET A 319 -12.76 -2.36 -13.51
N ILE A 320 -13.24 -3.04 -14.56
CA ILE A 320 -13.89 -2.40 -15.72
C ILE A 320 -15.12 -1.59 -15.28
N LEU A 321 -16.02 -2.20 -14.49
CA LEU A 321 -17.20 -1.53 -13.93
C LEU A 321 -16.80 -0.31 -13.09
N PHE A 322 -15.80 -0.48 -12.21
CA PHE A 322 -15.32 0.57 -11.34
C PHE A 322 -14.77 1.76 -12.12
N CYS A 323 -13.88 1.53 -13.10
CA CYS A 323 -13.27 2.60 -13.88
C CYS A 323 -14.30 3.38 -14.72
N LYS A 324 -15.26 2.70 -15.38
CA LYS A 324 -16.33 3.37 -16.12
C LYS A 324 -17.18 4.27 -15.21
N ALA A 325 -17.61 3.73 -14.06
CA ALA A 325 -18.40 4.49 -13.09
C ALA A 325 -17.62 5.64 -12.40
N ALA A 326 -16.29 5.53 -12.31
CA ALA A 326 -15.42 6.54 -11.72
C ALA A 326 -15.05 7.70 -12.67
N VAL A 327 -15.02 7.49 -14.00
CA VAL A 327 -14.82 8.61 -14.95
C VAL A 327 -16.03 9.56 -14.95
N GLU A 328 -17.26 9.02 -14.84
CA GLU A 328 -18.48 9.83 -14.91
C GLU A 328 -18.93 10.44 -13.56
N VAL A 329 -18.37 9.98 -12.43
CA VAL A 329 -18.78 10.47 -11.09
C VAL A 329 -18.68 12.01 -10.90
N PRO A 330 -17.76 12.77 -11.54
CA PRO A 330 -17.69 14.22 -11.36
C PRO A 330 -18.94 14.96 -11.84
N TRP A 331 -19.75 14.37 -12.73
CA TRP A 331 -21.03 14.95 -13.16
C TRP A 331 -22.24 14.41 -12.37
N TYR A 332 -22.07 13.38 -11.55
CA TYR A 332 -23.18 12.61 -10.95
C TYR A 332 -23.26 12.69 -9.44
N ALA A 333 -22.17 12.99 -8.73
CA ALA A 333 -22.18 13.17 -7.28
C ALA A 333 -22.34 14.66 -6.92
N PRO A 334 -23.52 15.13 -6.46
CA PRO A 334 -23.74 16.51 -6.05
C PRO A 334 -23.20 16.77 -4.63
N CYS A 335 -21.91 16.52 -4.45
CA CYS A 335 -21.19 16.71 -3.18
C CYS A 335 -21.28 18.17 -2.71
N GLY A 336 -21.85 18.41 -1.52
CA GLY A 336 -22.14 19.79 -1.07
C GLY A 336 -23.20 20.51 -1.92
N GLY A 337 -24.07 19.78 -2.62
CA GLY A 337 -25.13 20.32 -3.48
C GLY A 337 -24.69 20.69 -4.90
N THR A 338 -23.39 20.66 -5.20
CA THR A 338 -22.85 21.00 -6.54
C THR A 338 -21.97 19.86 -7.05
N VAL A 339 -22.11 19.47 -8.31
CA VAL A 339 -21.24 18.46 -8.94
C VAL A 339 -19.80 18.99 -9.07
N TYR A 340 -18.82 18.13 -9.39
CA TYR A 340 -17.43 18.56 -9.63
C TYR A 340 -17.26 19.15 -11.04
N GLY A 341 -17.95 18.57 -12.02
CA GLY A 341 -17.77 18.90 -13.44
C GLY A 341 -16.42 18.45 -13.98
N ASP A 342 -16.15 18.78 -15.24
CA ASP A 342 -14.87 18.58 -15.94
C ASP A 342 -14.00 19.86 -15.98
N GLY A 343 -14.52 20.98 -15.45
CA GLY A 343 -13.77 22.22 -15.30
C GLY A 343 -12.60 22.06 -14.33
N ASN A 344 -11.37 22.23 -14.84
CA ASN A 344 -10.14 22.19 -14.06
C ASN A 344 -9.97 20.89 -13.24
N LEU A 345 -10.37 19.77 -13.85
CA LEU A 345 -10.43 18.43 -13.26
C LEU A 345 -9.13 17.62 -13.51
N VAL A 346 -8.61 16.97 -12.47
CA VAL A 346 -7.54 15.97 -12.60
C VAL A 346 -7.89 14.71 -11.81
N PHE A 347 -7.83 13.56 -12.48
CA PHE A 347 -7.94 12.24 -11.85
C PHE A 347 -6.57 11.75 -11.36
N ILE A 348 -6.53 11.14 -10.18
CA ILE A 348 -5.37 10.39 -9.68
C ILE A 348 -5.78 8.92 -9.59
N ALA A 349 -5.42 8.14 -10.60
CA ALA A 349 -5.65 6.69 -10.68
C ALA A 349 -4.51 5.96 -9.94
N ASN A 350 -4.82 5.07 -9.00
CA ASN A 350 -3.85 4.27 -8.27
C ASN A 350 -3.84 2.79 -8.71
N ASP A 351 -2.65 2.28 -9.06
CA ASP A 351 -2.36 0.90 -9.50
C ASP A 351 -3.22 0.36 -10.68
N TRP A 352 -2.93 -0.87 -11.12
CA TRP A 352 -3.61 -1.53 -12.23
C TRP A 352 -5.14 -1.59 -12.09
N HIS A 353 -5.64 -1.59 -10.84
CA HIS A 353 -7.06 -1.57 -10.49
C HIS A 353 -7.82 -0.40 -11.13
N THR A 354 -7.12 0.71 -11.37
CA THR A 354 -7.68 1.94 -11.95
C THR A 354 -6.98 2.39 -13.22
N ALA A 355 -5.97 1.65 -13.70
CA ALA A 355 -5.22 1.97 -14.92
C ALA A 355 -6.08 1.98 -16.21
N LEU A 356 -7.31 1.44 -16.19
CA LEU A 356 -8.29 1.64 -17.27
C LEU A 356 -8.93 3.04 -17.28
N LEU A 357 -8.93 3.78 -16.17
CA LEU A 357 -9.49 5.12 -16.07
C LEU A 357 -8.91 6.09 -17.11
N PRO A 358 -7.58 6.30 -17.23
CA PRO A 358 -7.01 7.15 -18.30
C PRO A 358 -7.34 6.63 -19.71
N VAL A 359 -7.49 5.31 -19.89
CA VAL A 359 -7.85 4.71 -21.18
C VAL A 359 -9.29 5.07 -21.57
N TYR A 360 -10.26 4.94 -20.66
CA TYR A 360 -11.65 5.34 -20.90
C TYR A 360 -11.80 6.87 -21.03
N LEU A 361 -11.11 7.65 -20.19
CA LEU A 361 -11.08 9.12 -20.28
C LEU A 361 -10.63 9.59 -21.67
N LYS A 362 -9.66 8.90 -22.27
CA LYS A 362 -9.24 9.16 -23.64
C LYS A 362 -10.29 8.66 -24.66
N ALA A 363 -10.53 7.35 -24.68
CA ALA A 363 -11.29 6.67 -25.74
C ALA A 363 -12.75 7.10 -25.87
N TYR A 364 -13.42 7.41 -24.75
CA TYR A 364 -14.85 7.78 -24.75
C TYR A 364 -15.10 9.27 -24.60
N TYR A 365 -14.21 10.04 -23.96
CA TYR A 365 -14.45 11.45 -23.70
C TYR A 365 -13.56 12.35 -24.55
N ARG A 366 -12.25 12.39 -24.33
CA ARG A 366 -11.35 13.33 -25.00
C ARG A 366 -11.33 13.15 -26.53
N ASP A 367 -11.27 11.90 -27.01
CA ASP A 367 -11.27 11.59 -28.44
C ASP A 367 -12.63 11.94 -29.11
N ASN A 368 -13.71 12.12 -28.33
CA ASN A 368 -15.04 12.55 -28.78
C ASN A 368 -15.38 14.01 -28.40
N GLY A 369 -14.39 14.79 -27.95
CA GLY A 369 -14.57 16.22 -27.62
C GLY A 369 -15.23 16.53 -26.28
N LEU A 370 -15.42 15.55 -25.39
CA LEU A 370 -15.86 15.73 -24.01
C LEU A 370 -14.66 15.74 -23.05
N MET A 371 -14.77 16.41 -21.90
CA MET A 371 -13.70 16.44 -20.87
C MET A 371 -12.31 16.83 -21.40
N GLN A 372 -12.24 17.67 -22.45
CA GLN A 372 -11.01 17.93 -23.22
C GLN A 372 -9.85 18.44 -22.35
N TYR A 373 -10.17 19.14 -21.26
CA TYR A 373 -9.22 19.72 -20.30
C TYR A 373 -9.02 18.86 -19.03
N ALA A 374 -9.76 17.77 -18.87
CA ALA A 374 -9.58 16.86 -17.74
C ALA A 374 -8.33 15.99 -17.93
N ARG A 375 -7.49 15.87 -16.90
CA ARG A 375 -6.21 15.15 -16.96
C ARG A 375 -6.18 13.95 -16.03
N SER A 376 -5.18 13.11 -16.22
CA SER A 376 -5.02 11.85 -15.52
C SER A 376 -3.57 11.62 -15.09
N VAL A 377 -3.39 11.33 -13.81
CA VAL A 377 -2.12 10.87 -13.22
C VAL A 377 -2.29 9.41 -12.82
N LEU A 378 -1.38 8.53 -13.26
CA LEU A 378 -1.35 7.13 -12.84
C LEU A 378 -0.24 6.91 -11.79
N VAL A 379 -0.60 6.46 -10.60
CA VAL A 379 0.32 6.23 -9.48
C VAL A 379 0.65 4.74 -9.38
N ILE A 380 1.95 4.43 -9.42
CA ILE A 380 2.50 3.08 -9.26
C ILE A 380 2.91 2.88 -7.80
N HIS A 381 2.13 2.12 -7.03
CA HIS A 381 2.49 1.69 -5.67
C HIS A 381 3.17 0.32 -5.69
N ASN A 382 2.77 -0.58 -6.60
CA ASN A 382 3.44 -1.87 -6.79
C ASN A 382 3.29 -2.43 -8.22
N ILE A 383 4.36 -2.34 -9.01
CA ILE A 383 4.43 -2.84 -10.40
C ILE A 383 4.30 -4.37 -10.54
N ALA A 384 4.38 -5.16 -9.47
CA ALA A 384 4.22 -6.61 -9.55
C ALA A 384 2.77 -7.03 -9.90
N HIS A 385 1.79 -6.17 -9.62
CA HIS A 385 0.38 -6.42 -9.93
C HIS A 385 -0.06 -5.56 -11.12
N GLN A 386 -0.21 -6.18 -12.29
CA GLN A 386 -0.36 -5.46 -13.58
C GLN A 386 -1.69 -5.67 -14.31
N GLY A 387 -2.59 -6.50 -13.79
CA GLY A 387 -3.82 -6.87 -14.49
C GLY A 387 -3.55 -7.59 -15.82
N ARG A 388 -2.71 -8.64 -15.79
CA ARG A 388 -2.39 -9.45 -16.98
C ARG A 388 -3.51 -10.42 -17.35
N GLY A 389 -3.63 -10.75 -18.63
CA GLY A 389 -4.56 -11.76 -19.15
C GLY A 389 -4.26 -12.15 -20.60
N PRO A 390 -5.01 -13.10 -21.18
CA PRO A 390 -5.00 -13.36 -22.63
C PRO A 390 -5.36 -12.09 -23.42
N VAL A 391 -4.90 -12.00 -24.67
CA VAL A 391 -5.30 -10.90 -25.57
C VAL A 391 -6.82 -10.93 -25.86
N ASP A 392 -7.40 -12.13 -25.95
CA ASP A 392 -8.84 -12.35 -26.18
C ASP A 392 -9.75 -11.73 -25.11
N ASP A 393 -9.25 -11.49 -23.89
CA ASP A 393 -10.00 -10.79 -22.86
C ASP A 393 -10.36 -9.35 -23.26
N PHE A 394 -9.72 -8.78 -24.30
CA PHE A 394 -9.95 -7.40 -24.75
C PHE A 394 -11.43 -7.09 -25.04
N VAL A 395 -12.19 -8.07 -25.54
CA VAL A 395 -13.65 -7.96 -25.77
C VAL A 395 -14.44 -7.60 -24.50
N ASN A 396 -13.91 -7.87 -23.31
CA ASN A 396 -14.56 -7.56 -22.03
C ASN A 396 -14.43 -6.08 -21.63
N PHE A 397 -13.35 -5.40 -22.05
CA PHE A 397 -13.14 -3.98 -21.71
C PHE A 397 -14.25 -3.10 -22.29
N ASP A 398 -14.77 -3.47 -23.47
CA ASP A 398 -15.73 -2.67 -24.24
C ASP A 398 -15.08 -1.28 -24.50
N LEU A 399 -14.17 -1.32 -25.49
CA LEU A 399 -13.30 -0.26 -26.02
C LEU A 399 -13.25 -0.38 -27.56
N PRO A 400 -12.95 0.70 -28.31
CA PRO A 400 -12.72 0.62 -29.76
C PRO A 400 -11.56 -0.31 -30.12
N GLU A 401 -11.69 -1.09 -31.19
CA GLU A 401 -10.72 -2.15 -31.56
C GLU A 401 -9.26 -1.67 -31.67
N HIS A 402 -9.04 -0.45 -32.20
CA HIS A 402 -7.71 0.13 -32.35
C HIS A 402 -6.97 0.40 -31.02
N TYR A 403 -7.66 0.34 -29.86
CA TYR A 403 -7.00 0.41 -28.54
C TYR A 403 -6.28 -0.89 -28.16
N ILE A 404 -6.48 -2.02 -28.87
CA ILE A 404 -5.92 -3.32 -28.48
C ILE A 404 -4.38 -3.32 -28.38
N ASP A 405 -3.69 -2.57 -29.24
CA ASP A 405 -2.23 -2.46 -29.26
C ASP A 405 -1.67 -1.61 -28.09
N HIS A 406 -2.53 -0.90 -27.35
CA HIS A 406 -2.16 -0.33 -26.06
C HIS A 406 -2.01 -1.43 -24.98
N PHE A 407 -2.79 -2.51 -25.07
CA PHE A 407 -2.80 -3.61 -24.09
C PHE A 407 -1.82 -4.73 -24.41
N LYS A 408 -1.59 -5.04 -25.70
CA LYS A 408 -0.66 -6.11 -26.11
C LYS A 408 0.75 -5.87 -25.58
N LEU A 409 1.35 -6.93 -25.05
CA LEU A 409 2.77 -7.08 -24.77
C LEU A 409 3.22 -8.51 -25.07
N TYR A 410 4.48 -8.64 -25.47
CA TYR A 410 5.16 -9.92 -25.64
C TYR A 410 6.02 -10.22 -24.41
N ASP A 411 5.94 -11.44 -23.90
CA ASP A 411 6.88 -12.00 -22.93
C ASP A 411 7.62 -13.18 -23.57
N ASN A 412 8.94 -13.26 -23.35
CA ASN A 412 9.78 -14.34 -23.86
C ASN A 412 9.39 -15.73 -23.31
N ILE A 413 8.65 -15.79 -22.19
CA ILE A 413 8.17 -17.03 -21.58
C ILE A 413 6.68 -17.27 -21.91
N GLY A 414 5.82 -16.29 -21.65
CA GLY A 414 4.36 -16.40 -21.82
C GLY A 414 3.81 -16.09 -23.22
N GLY A 415 4.59 -15.48 -24.11
CA GLY A 415 4.14 -14.99 -25.42
C GLY A 415 3.29 -13.71 -25.34
N ASP A 416 2.40 -13.54 -26.32
CA ASP A 416 1.50 -12.38 -26.40
C ASP A 416 0.43 -12.40 -25.30
N HIS A 417 0.34 -11.31 -24.54
CA HIS A 417 -0.64 -11.13 -23.47
C HIS A 417 -1.19 -9.70 -23.43
N SER A 418 -2.36 -9.54 -22.83
CA SER A 418 -2.96 -8.26 -22.47
C SER A 418 -2.44 -7.79 -21.11
N ASN A 419 -2.14 -6.51 -20.99
CA ASN A 419 -1.63 -5.89 -19.78
C ASN A 419 -2.33 -4.54 -19.51
N VAL A 420 -3.17 -4.50 -18.47
CA VAL A 420 -3.97 -3.31 -18.11
C VAL A 420 -3.10 -2.15 -17.62
N PHE A 421 -2.04 -2.43 -16.84
CA PHE A 421 -1.12 -1.39 -16.37
C PHE A 421 -0.39 -0.74 -17.57
N ALA A 422 0.05 -1.53 -18.55
CA ALA A 422 0.71 -1.04 -19.75
C ALA A 422 -0.16 -0.07 -20.57
N ALA A 423 -1.44 -0.38 -20.74
CA ALA A 423 -2.39 0.52 -21.42
C ALA A 423 -2.59 1.84 -20.65
N GLY A 424 -2.69 1.77 -19.32
CA GLY A 424 -2.79 2.96 -18.47
C GLY A 424 -1.53 3.84 -18.50
N LEU A 425 -0.33 3.24 -18.49
CA LEU A 425 0.95 3.95 -18.62
C LEU A 425 1.06 4.68 -19.95
N LYS A 426 0.62 4.05 -21.05
CA LYS A 426 0.54 4.68 -22.38
C LYS A 426 -0.47 5.85 -22.36
N ALA A 427 -1.64 5.68 -21.74
CA ALA A 427 -2.76 6.63 -21.82
C ALA A 427 -2.69 7.84 -20.85
N ALA A 428 -2.10 7.71 -19.67
CA ALA A 428 -2.10 8.76 -18.65
C ALA A 428 -1.25 9.99 -19.04
N ASP A 429 -1.67 11.19 -18.64
CA ASP A 429 -0.96 12.44 -18.93
C ASP A 429 0.33 12.59 -18.10
N ARG A 430 0.31 12.10 -16.85
CA ARG A 430 1.49 11.96 -15.98
C ARG A 430 1.48 10.61 -15.27
N VAL A 431 2.65 10.20 -14.80
CA VAL A 431 2.84 8.97 -14.02
C VAL A 431 3.65 9.31 -12.77
N VAL A 432 3.22 8.83 -11.62
CA VAL A 432 3.94 8.98 -10.35
C VAL A 432 4.31 7.59 -9.84
N THR A 433 5.43 7.47 -9.13
CA THR A 433 5.68 6.32 -8.28
C THR A 433 6.24 6.76 -6.93
N VAL A 434 6.16 5.87 -5.95
CA VAL A 434 6.23 6.20 -4.52
C VAL A 434 7.67 6.39 -3.97
N SER A 435 8.68 6.47 -4.84
CA SER A 435 10.04 7.01 -4.55
C SER A 435 10.85 7.22 -5.85
N ASN A 436 11.97 7.94 -5.79
CA ASN A 436 12.90 8.10 -6.91
C ASN A 436 13.84 6.90 -7.06
N GLY A 437 14.28 6.28 -5.97
CA GLY A 437 15.00 5.00 -5.98
C GLY A 437 14.20 3.91 -6.70
N TYR A 438 12.90 3.80 -6.39
CA TYR A 438 12.02 2.87 -7.09
C TYR A 438 11.76 3.27 -8.55
N LEU A 439 11.64 4.58 -8.86
CA LEU A 439 11.57 5.05 -10.27
C LEU A 439 12.80 4.62 -11.08
N TRP A 440 13.99 4.59 -10.48
CA TRP A 440 15.19 4.06 -11.13
C TRP A 440 15.11 2.53 -11.32
N GLU A 441 14.68 1.78 -10.30
CA GLU A 441 14.51 0.32 -10.38
C GLU A 441 13.48 -0.09 -11.46
N LEU A 442 12.39 0.66 -11.59
CA LEU A 442 11.34 0.47 -12.59
C LEU A 442 11.84 0.54 -14.04
N LYS A 443 12.97 1.21 -14.29
CA LYS A 443 13.62 1.31 -15.61
C LYS A 443 14.53 0.13 -15.92
N THR A 444 14.83 -0.72 -14.93
CA THR A 444 15.66 -1.92 -15.08
C THR A 444 14.83 -3.14 -15.49
N SER A 445 15.47 -4.11 -16.15
CA SER A 445 14.81 -5.37 -16.53
C SER A 445 14.25 -6.14 -15.32
N GLU A 446 14.99 -6.12 -14.21
CA GLU A 446 14.66 -6.79 -12.94
C GLU A 446 13.54 -6.05 -12.19
N GLY A 447 13.72 -4.76 -11.90
CA GLY A 447 12.78 -3.96 -11.10
C GLY A 447 11.52 -3.50 -11.85
N GLY A 448 11.55 -3.46 -13.20
CA GLY A 448 10.41 -3.05 -14.03
C GLY A 448 9.41 -4.16 -14.37
N TRP A 449 9.64 -5.42 -13.96
CA TRP A 449 8.71 -6.56 -14.17
C TRP A 449 8.15 -6.65 -15.60
N GLY A 450 9.02 -6.55 -16.61
CA GLY A 450 8.64 -6.59 -18.04
C GLY A 450 7.97 -5.33 -18.60
N LEU A 451 7.77 -4.28 -17.81
CA LEU A 451 7.25 -2.97 -18.27
C LEU A 451 8.34 -1.92 -18.47
N HIS A 452 9.61 -2.25 -18.21
CA HIS A 452 10.76 -1.34 -18.23
C HIS A 452 10.92 -0.59 -19.55
N ASP A 453 10.70 -1.23 -20.71
CA ASP A 453 10.80 -0.54 -22.00
C ASP A 453 9.72 0.54 -22.17
N ILE A 454 8.48 0.27 -21.73
CA ILE A 454 7.38 1.25 -21.76
C ILE A 454 7.68 2.40 -20.80
N ILE A 455 8.20 2.07 -19.62
CA ILE A 455 8.58 3.03 -18.57
C ILE A 455 9.69 3.96 -19.07
N ASN A 456 10.73 3.43 -19.71
CA ASN A 456 11.79 4.23 -20.35
C ASN A 456 11.27 5.06 -21.53
N GLN A 457 10.40 4.51 -22.39
CA GLN A 457 9.75 5.26 -23.49
C GLN A 457 8.88 6.43 -23.00
N ASN A 458 8.37 6.35 -21.76
CA ASN A 458 7.48 7.36 -21.18
C ASN A 458 8.16 8.23 -20.10
N ASP A 459 9.48 8.11 -19.91
CA ASP A 459 10.19 8.71 -18.76
C ASP A 459 9.97 10.22 -18.59
N TRP A 460 9.78 10.94 -19.70
CA TRP A 460 9.48 12.39 -19.74
C TRP A 460 8.21 12.80 -18.93
N LYS A 461 7.31 11.85 -18.64
CA LYS A 461 6.10 12.07 -17.83
C LYS A 461 6.10 11.33 -16.48
N LEU A 462 7.20 10.69 -16.08
CA LEU A 462 7.34 10.01 -14.78
C LEU A 462 7.98 10.91 -13.72
N GLN A 463 7.56 10.78 -12.45
CA GLN A 463 8.18 11.44 -11.30
C GLN A 463 8.12 10.55 -10.05
N GLY A 464 9.20 10.51 -9.26
CA GLY A 464 9.24 9.81 -7.97
C GLY A 464 8.87 10.77 -6.83
N ILE A 465 7.89 10.40 -6.01
CA ILE A 465 7.43 11.17 -4.85
C ILE A 465 7.33 10.21 -3.67
N VAL A 466 8.14 10.45 -2.63
CA VAL A 466 8.11 9.66 -1.38
C VAL A 466 6.78 9.89 -0.65
N ASN A 467 6.20 8.83 -0.10
CA ASN A 467 4.97 8.91 0.70
C ASN A 467 5.23 9.54 2.08
N GLY A 468 4.26 10.31 2.59
CA GLY A 468 4.23 10.69 4.00
C GLY A 468 3.61 9.60 4.89
N ILE A 469 3.52 9.90 6.19
CA ILE A 469 2.74 9.13 7.18
C ILE A 469 1.65 10.01 7.80
N ASP A 470 0.58 9.38 8.31
CA ASP A 470 -0.45 10.10 9.06
C ASP A 470 0.02 10.31 10.51
N MET A 471 0.38 11.55 10.84
CA MET A 471 0.87 11.95 12.18
C MET A 471 -0.23 11.97 13.26
N SER A 472 -1.49 11.65 12.93
CA SER A 472 -2.55 11.40 13.92
C SER A 472 -2.64 9.92 14.33
N GLU A 473 -2.18 8.99 13.49
CA GLU A 473 -2.04 7.56 13.79
C GLU A 473 -0.61 7.25 14.30
N TRP A 474 0.41 7.75 13.61
CA TRP A 474 1.82 7.38 13.83
C TRP A 474 2.63 8.51 14.47
N ASN A 475 2.35 8.81 15.74
CA ASN A 475 3.06 9.82 16.52
C ASN A 475 3.18 9.41 18.00
N PRO A 476 4.40 9.22 18.56
CA PRO A 476 4.59 8.73 19.92
C PRO A 476 3.98 9.63 21.00
N ALA A 477 3.75 10.92 20.73
CA ALA A 477 3.16 11.85 21.69
C ALA A 477 1.66 11.61 21.91
N VAL A 478 0.95 11.01 20.95
CA VAL A 478 -0.52 10.83 20.98
C VAL A 478 -1.01 9.41 20.61
N ASP A 479 -0.10 8.51 20.23
CA ASP A 479 -0.41 7.11 19.88
C ASP A 479 -1.25 6.41 20.97
N VAL A 480 -2.50 6.10 20.60
CA VAL A 480 -3.49 5.48 21.49
C VAL A 480 -3.10 4.08 21.98
N HIS A 481 -2.15 3.42 21.33
CA HIS A 481 -1.67 2.08 21.69
C HIS A 481 -0.62 2.10 22.81
N LEU A 482 -0.09 3.27 23.18
CA LEU A 482 0.88 3.46 24.27
C LEU A 482 0.25 3.85 25.63
N HIS A 483 -1.05 4.12 25.69
CA HIS A 483 -1.77 4.53 26.92
C HIS A 483 -1.97 3.42 27.99
N SER A 484 -1.54 2.18 27.76
CA SER A 484 -1.83 1.05 28.67
C SER A 484 -0.65 0.09 28.85
N ASP A 485 -0.82 -0.92 29.72
CA ASP A 485 0.11 -2.05 29.92
C ASP A 485 1.55 -1.69 30.32
N GLY A 486 1.76 -0.46 30.81
CA GLY A 486 3.07 0.06 31.23
C GLY A 486 3.90 0.71 30.13
N TYR A 487 3.32 0.87 28.92
CA TYR A 487 3.84 1.81 27.91
C TYR A 487 3.53 3.26 28.33
N THR A 488 4.14 4.22 27.64
CA THR A 488 3.83 5.65 27.79
C THR A 488 4.01 6.36 26.45
N ASN A 489 3.24 7.40 26.24
CA ASN A 489 3.48 8.37 25.17
C ASN A 489 4.71 9.22 25.50
N TYR A 490 5.37 9.73 24.45
CA TYR A 490 6.58 10.55 24.58
C TYR A 490 6.79 11.50 23.41
N THR A 491 7.44 12.60 23.70
CA THR A 491 7.85 13.69 22.81
C THR A 491 9.33 13.58 22.46
N PHE A 492 9.87 14.57 21.73
CA PHE A 492 11.30 14.69 21.45
C PHE A 492 12.11 14.89 22.76
N GLU A 493 11.61 15.71 23.68
CA GLU A 493 12.25 16.05 24.96
C GLU A 493 12.22 14.87 25.95
N THR A 494 11.20 14.02 25.86
CA THR A 494 10.97 12.88 26.76
C THR A 494 11.35 11.52 26.15
N LEU A 495 11.95 11.53 24.95
CA LEU A 495 12.48 10.36 24.23
C LEU A 495 13.29 9.42 25.14
N ASP A 496 14.24 9.98 25.90
CA ASP A 496 15.16 9.22 26.76
C ASP A 496 14.45 8.38 27.83
N THR A 497 13.33 8.85 28.38
CA THR A 497 12.60 8.18 29.47
C THR A 497 11.44 7.37 28.93
N GLY A 498 10.65 7.92 28.01
CA GLY A 498 9.48 7.26 27.45
C GLY A 498 9.82 6.05 26.61
N LYS A 499 10.85 6.14 25.77
CA LYS A 499 11.27 5.01 24.93
C LYS A 499 11.76 3.81 25.75
N ARG A 500 12.50 4.06 26.83
CA ARG A 500 12.95 3.02 27.77
C ARG A 500 11.78 2.38 28.52
N GLN A 501 10.76 3.15 28.88
CA GLN A 501 9.53 2.62 29.48
C GLN A 501 8.78 1.72 28.48
N CYS A 502 8.59 2.16 27.23
CA CYS A 502 7.98 1.35 26.16
C CYS A 502 8.79 0.08 25.86
N LYS A 503 10.12 0.16 25.82
CA LYS A 503 11.02 -0.99 25.69
C LYS A 503 10.84 -2.00 26.82
N ALA A 504 10.85 -1.53 28.07
CA ALA A 504 10.63 -2.37 29.23
C ALA A 504 9.19 -2.96 29.28
N ALA A 505 8.19 -2.24 28.78
CA ALA A 505 6.82 -2.74 28.64
C ALA A 505 6.72 -3.84 27.57
N LEU A 506 7.36 -3.65 26.42
CA LEU A 506 7.46 -4.63 25.34
C LEU A 506 8.17 -5.92 25.80
N GLN A 507 9.29 -5.77 26.54
CA GLN A 507 10.01 -6.88 27.16
C GLN A 507 9.10 -7.68 28.11
N ARG A 508 8.34 -7.00 29.00
CA ARG A 508 7.38 -7.66 29.90
C ARG A 508 6.23 -8.33 29.14
N GLN A 509 5.61 -7.64 28.19
CA GLN A 509 4.47 -8.13 27.40
C GLN A 509 4.82 -9.41 26.63
N LEU A 510 6.05 -9.51 26.12
CA LEU A 510 6.53 -10.66 25.35
C LEU A 510 7.29 -11.70 26.22
N GLY A 511 7.41 -11.49 27.53
CA GLY A 511 8.12 -12.42 28.41
C GLY A 511 9.62 -12.55 28.08
N LEU A 512 10.25 -11.47 27.66
CA LEU A 512 11.71 -11.33 27.58
C LEU A 512 12.28 -10.82 28.92
N GLN A 513 13.59 -10.95 29.12
CA GLN A 513 14.24 -10.31 30.27
C GLN A 513 14.18 -8.79 30.12
N VAL A 514 13.77 -8.09 31.18
CA VAL A 514 13.70 -6.62 31.19
C VAL A 514 15.12 -6.07 31.38
N ARG A 515 15.68 -5.50 30.32
CA ARG A 515 17.07 -5.00 30.24
C ARG A 515 17.12 -3.75 29.37
N ASP A 516 17.54 -2.64 29.96
CA ASP A 516 17.73 -1.35 29.26
C ASP A 516 19.00 -1.36 28.38
N ASP A 517 20.00 -2.12 28.82
CA ASP A 517 21.36 -2.16 28.27
C ASP A 517 21.50 -2.96 26.96
N VAL A 518 20.63 -3.94 26.72
CA VAL A 518 20.59 -4.68 25.44
C VAL A 518 19.77 -3.93 24.40
N PRO A 519 20.23 -3.83 23.14
CA PRO A 519 19.39 -3.34 22.06
C PRO A 519 18.32 -4.39 21.69
N LEU A 520 17.09 -3.91 21.53
CA LEU A 520 15.95 -4.67 21.03
C LEU A 520 15.75 -4.37 19.54
N ILE A 521 15.87 -5.41 18.71
CA ILE A 521 15.66 -5.37 17.26
C ILE A 521 14.21 -5.78 16.99
N GLY A 522 13.45 -4.94 16.30
CA GLY A 522 12.12 -5.24 15.80
C GLY A 522 12.14 -5.60 14.31
N PHE A 523 11.27 -6.54 13.90
CA PHE A 523 10.85 -6.75 12.51
C PHE A 523 9.32 -6.75 12.46
N ILE A 524 8.74 -6.04 11.49
CA ILE A 524 7.29 -5.99 11.26
C ILE A 524 7.05 -6.14 9.75
N GLY A 525 6.28 -7.13 9.31
CA GLY A 525 5.98 -7.29 7.88
C GLY A 525 5.09 -8.48 7.51
N ARG A 526 4.73 -8.55 6.21
CA ARG A 526 4.20 -9.77 5.60
C ARG A 526 5.32 -10.82 5.54
N LEU A 527 4.98 -12.08 5.78
CA LEU A 527 5.95 -13.18 5.73
C LEU A 527 6.01 -13.77 4.33
N ASP A 528 6.83 -13.15 3.48
CA ASP A 528 7.10 -13.55 2.11
C ASP A 528 8.54 -13.20 1.69
N GLY A 529 8.94 -13.64 0.49
CA GLY A 529 10.27 -13.38 -0.04
C GLY A 529 10.54 -11.92 -0.43
N GLN A 530 9.51 -11.07 -0.53
CA GLN A 530 9.66 -9.63 -0.78
C GLN A 530 10.27 -8.96 0.46
N LYS A 531 9.82 -9.35 1.66
CA LYS A 531 10.26 -8.78 2.94
C LYS A 531 11.57 -9.36 3.50
N GLY A 532 12.18 -10.31 2.79
CA GLY A 532 13.52 -10.82 3.10
C GLY A 532 13.66 -11.52 4.44
N VAL A 533 12.54 -12.04 4.99
CA VAL A 533 12.50 -12.63 6.35
C VAL A 533 13.42 -13.85 6.46
N ASP A 534 13.60 -14.57 5.36
CA ASP A 534 14.54 -15.67 5.20
C ASP A 534 16.00 -15.25 5.50
N LEU A 535 16.40 -14.00 5.22
CA LEU A 535 17.72 -13.48 5.59
C LEU A 535 17.89 -13.35 7.10
N ILE A 536 16.81 -13.11 7.84
CA ILE A 536 16.79 -13.12 9.31
C ILE A 536 16.94 -14.56 9.82
N GLY A 537 16.35 -15.53 9.13
CA GLY A 537 16.56 -16.96 9.36
C GLY A 537 18.02 -17.37 9.17
N ASP A 538 18.62 -17.05 8.02
CA ASP A 538 20.03 -17.34 7.71
C ASP A 538 21.00 -16.67 8.72
N ALA A 539 20.66 -15.46 9.20
CA ALA A 539 21.46 -14.74 10.17
C ALA A 539 21.18 -15.13 11.64
N ILE A 540 20.19 -15.97 11.94
CA ILE A 540 19.63 -16.09 13.30
C ILE A 540 20.68 -16.50 14.34
N HIS A 541 21.56 -17.44 14.01
CA HIS A 541 22.60 -17.92 14.92
C HIS A 541 23.67 -16.85 15.21
N TRP A 542 23.92 -15.92 14.27
CA TRP A 542 24.77 -14.76 14.54
C TRP A 542 24.07 -13.76 15.44
N ILE A 543 22.79 -13.45 15.17
CA ILE A 543 21.98 -12.51 15.97
C ILE A 543 21.85 -13.03 17.41
N ALA A 544 21.48 -14.30 17.60
CA ALA A 544 21.37 -14.92 18.92
C ALA A 544 22.73 -15.09 19.63
N GLY A 545 23.83 -15.12 18.88
CA GLY A 545 25.20 -15.06 19.42
C GLY A 545 25.57 -13.70 20.03
N GLN A 546 24.85 -12.62 19.68
CA GLN A 546 25.03 -11.30 20.28
C GLN A 546 24.24 -11.15 21.60
N ASP A 547 24.64 -10.21 22.46
CA ASP A 547 23.82 -9.75 23.58
C ASP A 547 22.81 -8.70 23.09
N VAL A 548 21.68 -9.19 22.57
CA VAL A 548 20.58 -8.45 21.94
C VAL A 548 19.25 -9.18 22.20
N GLN A 549 18.13 -8.53 21.88
CA GLN A 549 16.82 -9.18 21.77
C GLN A 549 16.24 -8.98 20.37
N LEU A 550 15.42 -9.92 19.89
CA LEU A 550 14.78 -9.88 18.58
C LEU A 550 13.27 -10.15 18.72
N VAL A 551 12.45 -9.24 18.22
CA VAL A 551 10.99 -9.36 18.17
C VAL A 551 10.53 -9.31 16.72
N MET A 552 9.84 -10.35 16.27
CA MET A 552 9.30 -10.46 14.91
C MET A 552 7.77 -10.50 14.94
N LEU A 553 7.11 -9.65 14.15
CA LEU A 553 5.65 -9.63 13.97
C LEU A 553 5.31 -9.79 12.49
N GLY A 554 4.50 -10.79 12.14
CA GLY A 554 4.02 -10.97 10.79
C GLY A 554 3.15 -12.21 10.57
N THR A 555 2.53 -12.31 9.40
CA THR A 555 1.84 -13.51 8.90
C THR A 555 1.97 -13.58 7.37
N GLY A 556 1.85 -14.76 6.78
CA GLY A 556 1.99 -14.94 5.34
C GLY A 556 2.17 -16.41 4.93
N ARG A 557 3.34 -16.74 4.38
CA ARG A 557 3.65 -18.11 3.95
C ARG A 557 3.91 -19.03 5.16
N PRO A 558 3.31 -20.24 5.20
CA PRO A 558 3.51 -21.18 6.30
C PRO A 558 4.98 -21.56 6.58
N ASP A 559 5.81 -21.68 5.54
CA ASP A 559 7.24 -22.04 5.71
C ASP A 559 8.06 -20.95 6.41
N LEU A 560 7.67 -19.68 6.25
CA LEU A 560 8.27 -18.54 6.95
C LEU A 560 7.65 -18.34 8.34
N GLU A 561 6.38 -18.68 8.55
CA GLU A 561 5.76 -18.76 9.88
C GLU A 561 6.42 -19.84 10.75
N ASP A 562 6.65 -21.03 10.21
CA ASP A 562 7.33 -22.13 10.91
C ASP A 562 8.83 -21.87 11.10
N MET A 563 9.48 -21.09 10.22
CA MET A 563 10.82 -20.56 10.47
C MET A 563 10.84 -19.63 11.69
N LEU A 564 9.93 -18.65 11.75
CA LEU A 564 9.80 -17.73 12.89
C LEU A 564 9.60 -18.48 14.21
N ARG A 565 8.73 -19.49 14.23
CA ARG A 565 8.49 -20.36 15.40
C ARG A 565 9.72 -21.17 15.81
N ARG A 566 10.52 -21.66 14.86
CA ARG A 566 11.79 -22.35 15.16
C ARG A 566 12.82 -21.41 15.78
N CYS A 567 13.00 -20.20 15.21
CA CYS A 567 13.90 -19.19 15.77
C CYS A 567 13.55 -18.80 17.21
N GLU A 568 12.25 -18.70 17.54
CA GLU A 568 11.77 -18.49 18.92
C GLU A 568 12.01 -19.71 19.82
N ALA A 569 11.78 -20.94 19.32
CA ALA A 569 11.97 -22.16 20.11
C ALA A 569 13.45 -22.46 20.41
N GLU A 570 14.35 -22.18 19.47
CA GLU A 570 15.80 -22.41 19.59
C GLU A 570 16.50 -21.34 20.46
N HIS A 571 15.96 -20.13 20.53
CA HIS A 571 16.59 -18.97 21.19
C HIS A 571 15.59 -18.22 22.10
N ASN A 572 14.87 -18.98 22.93
CA ASN A 572 13.72 -18.48 23.71
C ASN A 572 14.06 -17.51 24.86
N ASP A 573 15.34 -17.22 25.11
CA ASP A 573 15.81 -16.17 26.02
C ASP A 573 15.87 -14.77 25.35
N LYS A 574 16.04 -14.72 24.02
CA LYS A 574 16.27 -13.50 23.24
C LYS A 574 15.26 -13.23 22.13
N VAL A 575 14.68 -14.29 21.54
CA VAL A 575 13.86 -14.20 20.32
C VAL A 575 12.38 -14.40 20.65
N ARG A 576 11.52 -13.56 20.06
CA ARG A 576 10.04 -13.69 20.12
C ARG A 576 9.43 -13.55 18.73
N ALA A 577 8.46 -14.41 18.42
CA ALA A 577 7.87 -14.53 17.09
C ALA A 577 6.34 -14.49 17.14
N TRP A 578 5.77 -13.29 17.06
CA TRP A 578 4.32 -13.11 16.97
C TRP A 578 3.83 -13.38 15.55
N VAL A 579 3.46 -14.64 15.29
CA VAL A 579 2.81 -15.02 14.04
C VAL A 579 1.32 -14.61 14.06
N GLY A 580 1.00 -13.56 13.31
CA GLY A 580 -0.34 -13.00 13.17
C GLY A 580 -0.33 -11.53 12.74
N PHE A 581 -1.51 -10.91 12.69
CA PHE A 581 -1.67 -9.47 12.46
C PHE A 581 -2.16 -8.78 13.75
N SER A 582 -1.53 -7.67 14.13
CA SER A 582 -1.90 -6.89 15.31
C SER A 582 -1.37 -5.45 15.20
N VAL A 583 -2.26 -4.48 14.95
CA VAL A 583 -1.90 -3.05 14.90
C VAL A 583 -1.34 -2.56 16.24
N PRO A 584 -1.97 -2.83 17.42
CA PRO A 584 -1.42 -2.35 18.69
C PRO A 584 -0.03 -2.90 18.99
N LEU A 585 0.29 -4.14 18.57
CA LEU A 585 1.63 -4.70 18.75
C LEU A 585 2.64 -4.11 17.75
N ALA A 586 2.23 -3.76 16.52
CA ALA A 586 3.11 -3.07 15.58
C ALA A 586 3.56 -1.72 16.12
N HIS A 587 2.63 -0.89 16.61
CA HIS A 587 2.93 0.38 17.28
C HIS A 587 3.87 0.20 18.48
N ARG A 588 3.57 -0.76 19.35
CA ARG A 588 4.38 -1.06 20.54
C ARG A 588 5.79 -1.58 20.23
N ILE A 589 5.97 -2.32 19.13
CA ILE A 589 7.30 -2.69 18.63
C ILE A 589 8.01 -1.45 18.08
N THR A 590 7.34 -0.64 17.26
CA THR A 590 7.91 0.61 16.72
C THR A 590 8.34 1.58 17.82
N ALA A 591 7.58 1.68 18.92
CA ALA A 591 7.95 2.49 20.09
C ALA A 591 9.05 1.86 20.95
N GLY A 592 8.93 0.57 21.28
CA GLY A 592 9.79 -0.11 22.25
C GLY A 592 11.09 -0.73 21.70
N ALA A 593 11.28 -0.80 20.38
CA ALA A 593 12.54 -1.23 19.78
C ALA A 593 13.58 -0.10 19.74
N ASP A 594 14.86 -0.47 19.86
CA ASP A 594 15.97 0.45 19.57
C ASP A 594 16.24 0.47 18.05
N VAL A 595 16.11 -0.69 17.38
CA VAL A 595 16.36 -0.89 15.94
C VAL A 595 15.12 -1.46 15.25
N LEU A 596 14.78 -0.97 14.05
CA LEU A 596 13.82 -1.64 13.16
C LEU A 596 14.52 -2.20 11.92
N LEU A 597 14.52 -3.52 11.76
CA LEU A 597 15.18 -4.25 10.68
C LEU A 597 14.23 -4.47 9.51
N MET A 598 14.62 -4.03 8.31
CA MET A 598 13.85 -4.14 7.07
C MET A 598 14.71 -4.69 5.93
N PRO A 599 14.88 -6.02 5.83
CA PRO A 599 15.75 -6.66 4.84
C PRO A 599 15.05 -6.90 3.51
N SER A 600 14.09 -6.05 3.15
CA SER A 600 13.23 -6.20 1.97
C SER A 600 14.05 -6.29 0.68
N ARG A 601 13.79 -7.32 -0.14
CA ARG A 601 14.35 -7.44 -1.50
C ARG A 601 13.80 -6.41 -2.47
N PHE A 602 12.64 -5.84 -2.16
CA PHE A 602 11.90 -4.92 -3.01
C PHE A 602 10.94 -4.09 -2.14
N GLU A 603 11.09 -2.76 -2.14
CA GLU A 603 10.29 -1.87 -1.29
C GLU A 603 9.99 -0.53 -1.99
N PRO A 604 8.87 -0.43 -2.75
CA PRO A 604 8.53 0.76 -3.55
C PRO A 604 8.66 2.11 -2.82
N CYS A 605 8.21 2.16 -1.57
CA CYS A 605 8.44 3.27 -0.64
C CYS A 605 8.92 2.73 0.70
N GLY A 606 8.13 1.83 1.29
CA GLY A 606 8.20 1.49 2.71
C GLY A 606 7.56 2.60 3.56
N LEU A 607 6.84 2.20 4.60
CA LEU A 607 6.31 3.12 5.62
C LEU A 607 6.94 2.85 7.00
N ASN A 608 7.31 1.60 7.27
CA ASN A 608 7.86 1.17 8.55
C ASN A 608 9.14 1.90 8.96
N GLN A 609 9.99 2.32 8.02
CA GLN A 609 11.18 3.13 8.31
C GLN A 609 10.82 4.59 8.67
N LEU A 610 9.74 5.13 8.10
CA LEU A 610 9.20 6.43 8.47
C LEU A 610 8.59 6.37 9.88
N TYR A 611 7.81 5.32 10.17
CA TYR A 611 7.32 5.04 11.51
C TYR A 611 8.47 4.85 12.52
N ALA A 612 9.55 4.16 12.14
CA ALA A 612 10.72 3.99 12.99
C ALA A 612 11.35 5.35 13.35
N MET A 613 11.64 6.19 12.36
CA MET A 613 12.22 7.52 12.57
C MET A 613 11.32 8.43 13.42
N ALA A 614 10.01 8.46 13.16
CA ALA A 614 9.05 9.24 13.95
C ALA A 614 8.99 8.84 15.45
N TYR A 615 9.34 7.59 15.78
CA TYR A 615 9.35 7.06 17.14
C TYR A 615 10.78 6.97 17.74
N GLY A 616 11.78 7.56 17.08
CA GLY A 616 13.18 7.53 17.52
C GLY A 616 13.77 6.11 17.51
N THR A 617 13.30 5.22 16.64
CA THR A 617 13.82 3.87 16.40
C THR A 617 14.71 3.90 15.17
N VAL A 618 15.94 3.41 15.27
CA VAL A 618 16.91 3.52 14.18
C VAL A 618 16.65 2.44 13.12
N PRO A 619 16.34 2.79 11.85
CA PRO A 619 16.13 1.81 10.80
C PRO A 619 17.46 1.16 10.35
N VAL A 620 17.42 -0.15 10.11
CA VAL A 620 18.49 -0.92 9.46
C VAL A 620 17.88 -1.61 8.23
N VAL A 621 18.29 -1.19 7.03
CA VAL A 621 17.55 -1.48 5.79
C VAL A 621 18.42 -2.03 4.67
N HIS A 622 17.81 -2.81 3.77
CA HIS A 622 18.38 -3.02 2.45
C HIS A 622 18.19 -1.75 1.60
N ALA A 623 19.20 -1.34 0.83
CA ALA A 623 19.25 -0.09 0.08
C ALA A 623 18.44 -0.12 -1.24
N VAL A 624 17.17 -0.53 -1.16
CA VAL A 624 16.25 -0.72 -2.29
C VAL A 624 15.08 0.28 -2.26
N GLY A 625 14.57 0.64 -3.43
CA GLY A 625 13.38 1.47 -3.63
C GLY A 625 13.36 2.72 -2.76
N GLY A 626 12.29 2.92 -1.99
CA GLY A 626 12.17 4.08 -1.11
C GLY A 626 12.97 3.98 0.19
N LEU A 627 13.47 2.80 0.58
CA LEU A 627 14.36 2.68 1.74
C LEU A 627 15.69 3.37 1.47
N ARG A 628 16.16 3.31 0.21
CA ARG A 628 17.34 4.03 -0.28
C ARG A 628 17.16 5.56 -0.26
N ASP A 629 15.96 6.04 -0.55
CA ASP A 629 15.65 7.47 -0.58
C ASP A 629 15.41 8.06 0.82
N THR A 630 14.91 7.24 1.76
CA THR A 630 14.43 7.70 3.08
C THR A 630 15.38 7.40 4.22
N VAL A 631 16.28 6.42 4.09
CA VAL A 631 17.29 6.09 5.11
C VAL A 631 18.67 6.44 4.58
N ALA A 632 19.08 7.69 4.78
CA ALA A 632 20.46 8.10 4.55
C ALA A 632 21.40 7.30 5.50
N PRO A 633 22.45 6.64 4.98
CA PRO A 633 23.37 5.86 5.82
C PRO A 633 24.11 6.75 6.81
N PHE A 634 24.34 6.22 8.01
CA PHE A 634 25.05 6.92 9.07
C PHE A 634 26.54 7.09 8.75
N ASP A 635 26.98 8.34 8.73
CA ASP A 635 28.39 8.73 8.64
C ASP A 635 28.87 9.23 10.02
N PRO A 636 29.68 8.44 10.75
CA PRO A 636 30.21 8.82 12.06
C PRO A 636 31.29 9.91 12.00
N PHE A 637 31.81 10.27 10.83
CA PHE A 637 32.82 11.34 10.71
C PHE A 637 32.18 12.74 10.67
N ASN A 638 30.95 12.84 10.14
CA ASN A 638 30.18 14.09 10.08
C ASN A 638 28.98 14.11 11.04
N ASP A 639 28.69 13.00 11.73
CA ASP A 639 27.46 12.73 12.50
C ASP A 639 26.18 13.04 11.68
N THR A 640 26.13 12.54 10.45
CA THR A 640 25.00 12.70 9.52
C THR A 640 24.38 11.37 9.14
N GLY A 641 23.13 11.38 8.67
CA GLY A 641 22.37 10.19 8.32
C GLY A 641 21.35 9.80 9.39
N LEU A 642 20.53 8.81 9.04
CA LEU A 642 19.28 8.45 9.73
C LEU A 642 19.22 6.97 10.16
N GLY A 643 20.07 6.10 9.61
CA GLY A 643 20.11 4.68 9.94
C GLY A 643 21.27 3.95 9.28
N TRP A 644 21.19 2.62 9.20
CA TRP A 644 22.20 1.81 8.48
C TRP A 644 21.60 1.15 7.25
N THR A 645 22.36 1.16 6.16
CA THR A 645 21.96 0.56 4.88
C THR A 645 22.93 -0.53 4.46
N PHE A 646 22.44 -1.60 3.83
CA PHE A 646 23.28 -2.60 3.17
C PHE A 646 22.93 -2.78 1.69
N ASP A 647 23.93 -3.13 0.87
CA ASP A 647 23.90 -2.97 -0.61
C ASP A 647 23.22 -4.12 -1.37
N ARG A 648 23.08 -5.29 -0.75
CA ARG A 648 22.54 -6.51 -1.36
C ARG A 648 21.72 -7.32 -0.37
N ALA A 649 20.65 -7.95 -0.84
CA ALA A 649 19.79 -8.82 -0.05
C ALA A 649 20.43 -10.19 0.26
N GLU A 650 21.56 -10.14 0.99
CA GLU A 650 22.40 -11.27 1.40
C GLU A 650 22.60 -11.20 2.94
N ALA A 651 22.55 -12.33 3.64
CA ALA A 651 22.52 -12.35 5.11
C ALA A 651 23.81 -11.80 5.77
N ASN A 652 24.97 -12.02 5.13
CA ASN A 652 26.26 -11.41 5.50
C ASN A 652 26.22 -9.87 5.46
N ARG A 653 25.62 -9.26 4.43
CA ARG A 653 25.53 -7.80 4.29
C ARG A 653 24.62 -7.19 5.35
N MET A 654 23.53 -7.87 5.66
CA MET A 654 22.67 -7.51 6.78
C MET A 654 23.39 -7.64 8.13
N ILE A 655 24.20 -8.70 8.32
CA ILE A 655 25.05 -8.89 9.51
C ILE A 655 26.09 -7.77 9.65
N ASP A 656 26.76 -7.36 8.57
CA ASP A 656 27.75 -6.26 8.60
C ASP A 656 27.09 -4.94 9.07
N ALA A 657 25.93 -4.58 8.49
CA ALA A 657 25.20 -3.38 8.88
C ALA A 657 24.66 -3.45 10.33
N LEU A 658 24.12 -4.60 10.75
CA LEU A 658 23.72 -4.83 12.14
C LEU A 658 24.91 -4.74 13.10
N HIS A 659 26.07 -5.27 12.74
CA HIS A 659 27.28 -5.22 13.57
C HIS A 659 27.73 -3.78 13.82
N HIS A 660 27.77 -2.94 12.78
CA HIS A 660 28.08 -1.52 12.93
C HIS A 660 27.02 -0.77 13.74
N CYS A 661 25.73 -1.04 13.49
CA CYS A 661 24.62 -0.48 14.26
C CYS A 661 24.70 -0.82 15.76
N LEU A 662 24.92 -2.09 16.11
CA LEU A 662 25.08 -2.57 17.48
C LEU A 662 26.34 -2.02 18.16
N ASN A 663 27.43 -1.80 17.41
CA ASN A 663 28.62 -1.14 17.91
C ASN A 663 28.34 0.33 18.27
N THR A 664 27.66 1.09 17.41
CA THR A 664 27.22 2.46 17.72
C THR A 664 26.31 2.49 18.95
N TYR A 665 25.31 1.60 19.01
CA TYR A 665 24.42 1.47 20.15
C TYR A 665 25.15 1.25 21.48
N ARG A 666 26.16 0.36 21.50
CA ARG A 666 26.87 -0.03 22.72
C ARG A 666 27.89 1.04 23.14
N ASN A 667 28.67 1.56 22.19
CA ASN A 667 29.90 2.32 22.49
C ASN A 667 29.79 3.84 22.24
N PHE A 668 28.79 4.31 21.49
CA PHE A 668 28.68 5.70 21.02
C PHE A 668 27.28 6.27 21.30
N LYS A 669 26.92 6.34 22.59
CA LYS A 669 25.57 6.75 23.05
C LYS A 669 25.16 8.17 22.61
N GLU A 670 26.09 9.10 22.49
CA GLU A 670 25.82 10.47 22.01
C GLU A 670 25.44 10.47 20.52
N SER A 671 26.22 9.80 19.67
CA SER A 671 25.89 9.62 18.24
C SER A 671 24.61 8.80 18.03
N TRP A 672 24.32 7.85 18.92
CA TRP A 672 23.06 7.12 18.91
C TRP A 672 21.87 8.04 19.20
N ARG A 673 21.95 8.88 20.24
CA ARG A 673 20.96 9.92 20.52
C ARG A 673 20.77 10.85 19.32
N GLY A 674 21.87 11.33 18.73
CA GLY A 674 21.84 12.17 17.53
C GLY A 674 21.13 11.52 16.34
N LEU A 675 21.31 10.21 16.11
CA LEU A 675 20.55 9.45 15.10
C LEU A 675 19.03 9.47 15.37
N GLN A 676 18.62 9.26 16.62
CA GLN A 676 17.20 9.26 17.00
C GLN A 676 16.58 10.66 16.87
N GLU A 677 17.29 11.69 17.34
CA GLU A 677 16.87 13.10 17.25
C GLU A 677 16.76 13.55 15.78
N ARG A 678 17.75 13.22 14.94
CA ARG A 678 17.69 13.49 13.49
C ARG A 678 16.51 12.78 12.81
N GLY A 679 16.17 11.56 13.22
CA GLY A 679 15.01 10.82 12.73
C GLY A 679 13.68 11.46 13.10
N MET A 680 13.50 11.82 14.37
CA MET A 680 12.26 12.45 14.87
C MET A 680 12.07 13.89 14.36
N ALA A 681 13.15 14.59 14.02
CA ALA A 681 13.11 15.95 13.47
C ALA A 681 12.79 16.03 11.96
N GLN A 682 12.63 14.89 11.26
CA GLN A 682 12.24 14.90 9.84
C GLN A 682 10.76 15.32 9.68
N ASP A 683 10.45 16.10 8.63
CA ASP A 683 9.05 16.25 8.20
C ASP A 683 8.63 15.02 7.38
N LEU A 684 8.09 14.03 8.09
CA LEU A 684 7.55 12.79 7.51
C LEU A 684 6.06 12.91 7.14
N SER A 685 5.49 14.12 7.21
CA SER A 685 4.07 14.36 6.96
C SER A 685 3.71 14.28 5.46
N TRP A 686 2.42 14.20 5.19
CA TRP A 686 1.89 14.30 3.82
C TRP A 686 1.93 15.71 3.22
N ASP A 687 2.25 16.76 3.99
CA ASP A 687 2.14 18.13 3.49
C ASP A 687 3.27 18.48 2.50
N HIS A 688 4.50 18.00 2.72
CA HIS A 688 5.57 18.12 1.72
C HIS A 688 5.26 17.30 0.45
N ALA A 689 4.81 16.05 0.61
CA ALA A 689 4.44 15.19 -0.52
C ALA A 689 3.29 15.81 -1.35
N ALA A 690 2.30 16.44 -0.71
CA ALA A 690 1.19 17.11 -1.40
C ALA A 690 1.63 18.29 -2.28
N VAL A 691 2.70 19.02 -1.91
CA VAL A 691 3.31 20.05 -2.78
C VAL A 691 3.92 19.44 -4.04
N LEU A 692 4.62 18.30 -3.90
CA LEU A 692 5.20 17.59 -5.05
C LEU A 692 4.11 16.97 -5.95
N TYR A 693 3.02 16.49 -5.38
CA TYR A 693 1.85 16.05 -6.16
C TYR A 693 1.20 17.22 -6.90
N GLU A 694 1.01 18.39 -6.28
CA GLU A 694 0.46 19.59 -6.94
C GLU A 694 1.27 19.98 -8.18
N ASP A 695 2.59 20.01 -8.09
CA ASP A 695 3.49 20.24 -9.23
C ASP A 695 3.25 19.24 -10.37
N VAL A 696 3.01 17.95 -10.07
CA VAL A 696 2.62 16.96 -11.09
C VAL A 696 1.22 17.21 -11.67
N LEU A 697 0.23 17.67 -10.88
CA LEU A 697 -1.09 18.04 -11.38
C LEU A 697 -1.01 19.28 -12.32
N VAL A 698 -0.19 20.26 -11.95
CA VAL A 698 0.10 21.46 -12.75
C VAL A 698 0.82 21.09 -14.05
N LYS A 699 1.83 20.21 -14.00
CA LYS A 699 2.49 19.64 -15.19
C LYS A 699 1.48 18.89 -16.08
N ALA A 700 0.62 18.05 -15.51
CA ALA A 700 -0.41 17.33 -16.27
C ALA A 700 -1.37 18.29 -17.01
N LYS A 701 -1.70 19.44 -16.41
CA LYS A 701 -2.59 20.46 -16.99
C LYS A 701 -1.96 21.26 -18.14
N TYR A 702 -0.67 21.57 -18.05
CA TYR A 702 -0.01 22.49 -18.99
C TYR A 702 1.08 21.87 -19.89
N GLN A 703 1.41 20.59 -19.70
CA GLN A 703 2.44 19.85 -20.46
C GLN A 703 1.97 18.41 -20.75
N TRP A 704 1.23 18.23 -21.85
CA TRP A 704 0.59 17.00 -22.31
C TRP A 704 0.47 16.99 -23.84
#